data_AF-A0A1Z9A358-F1
#
_entry.id   AF-A0A1Z9A358-F1
#
_cell.length_a   1.000
_cell.length_b   1.000
_cell.length_c   1.000
_cell.angle_alpha   90.00
_cell.angle_beta   90.00
_cell.angle_gamma   90.00
#
_symmetry.space_group_name_H-M   'P 1'
#
loop_
_entity.id
_entity.type
_entity.pdbx_description
1 polymer ?
#
loop_
_entity_poly.entity_id
_entity_poly.type
_entity_poly.pdbx_seq_one_letter_code
_entity_poly.pdbx_strand_id
1 'polypeptide(L)'
;MPGVSLAQDTEEKPGREQAAAGIDRRAKHLYDKAMELMEYKQYERGLAMLNTVVRDNQGELLAHMAHMEMGRHYSEQRKTKEALSHFMLLTRLLAPEIGVKQAEDVVALYHEALFQAGFSQYQAGQYSACFPLFRRLTEVAARTKWANMAYFYIGMSHYQLKNWNKAIDSLSLVGTEVEEAGEGQDDLGRIEIGQRFYSKIVDADVPVMRKLGVPVQAQVKVSSGDVETLTGVPVPGKKHEMLTSAPTALGAPKPGDGVLQMVGGDTLDVTYIDDSTLDGSKGVPRTGKVRAVSTGTVGFFLGDNSTPAYIAYPGEPQVLMLRDADLDTSNGAEKITLTVKSFFKVEAAAAAEDDEEALLDIFALDDEEEEVWKERDSITLTLIETGEGTAIRSGIFVGKVPLAAFSEGTVPNSGDNILHCDELDELSVSYTDLVHLYGNESRTSEARIKVSGSVNSGVTADQFVVFEELLKARKGSVEAEALSGLGGIYKDMGLDQRAAQRALEALAKVDPIIMNRKKLPGDLVENAFRLKWESELLKDDFDSATATCLAFNRLYPESVLADKALMTLGRSLTDKEEFEKAVDVYQRVLELENPISAAEAQFRIGETLQKRAIDSVEKADAHNSKWGKAGLTKATALQNAMGPAVTAFRRTYQSYPESSYAAEALGRVVRHYVDTEAFAQAADLLENVFNDYPDAAFLDEMLLLWANVGYRMGDNETAKGKLRKLIFDYPTSKHVTEARKKLAGLEAEGGE
;
A
#
# COMPACT_ATOMS: atom_id res chain seq x y z
N MET A 1 -8.16 72.69 -26.92
CA MET A 1 -9.19 71.96 -26.15
C MET A 1 -8.73 70.51 -26.08
N PRO A 2 -8.65 69.92 -24.87
CA PRO A 2 -7.73 68.82 -24.55
C PRO A 2 -8.42 67.44 -24.47
N GLY A 3 -7.61 66.38 -24.35
CA GLY A 3 -8.01 65.02 -23.94
C GLY A 3 -7.45 63.96 -24.91
N VAL A 4 -6.63 62.97 -24.53
CA VAL A 4 -6.32 62.39 -23.21
C VAL A 4 -4.88 61.87 -23.24
N SER A 5 -4.19 62.05 -22.12
CA SER A 5 -2.79 61.75 -21.85
C SER A 5 -2.53 60.31 -21.42
N LEU A 6 -1.36 59.82 -21.83
CA LEU A 6 -0.40 58.97 -21.11
C LEU A 6 -0.93 57.98 -20.08
N ALA A 7 -0.71 56.70 -20.42
CA ALA A 7 -0.52 55.61 -19.48
C ALA A 7 0.55 55.99 -18.43
N GLN A 8 0.18 55.89 -17.16
CA GLN A 8 1.11 55.90 -16.03
C GLN A 8 1.07 54.52 -15.38
N ASP A 9 2.28 54.04 -15.13
CA ASP A 9 2.66 52.83 -14.44
C ASP A 9 1.88 52.60 -13.14
N THR A 10 1.33 51.40 -13.01
CA THR A 10 1.14 50.76 -11.70
C THR A 10 2.09 49.57 -11.66
N GLU A 11 3.16 49.74 -10.89
CA GLU A 11 4.12 48.70 -10.50
C GLU A 11 3.38 47.48 -9.95
N GLU A 12 3.32 46.39 -10.72
CA GLU A 12 3.10 45.05 -10.19
C GLU A 12 4.41 44.61 -9.51
N LYS A 13 4.40 44.58 -8.17
CA LYS A 13 5.45 43.94 -7.38
C LYS A 13 5.51 42.45 -7.73
N PRO A 14 6.70 41.86 -7.98
CA PRO A 14 6.83 40.43 -8.19
C PRO A 14 6.77 39.76 -6.82
N GLY A 15 5.60 39.26 -6.45
CA GLY A 15 5.37 38.60 -5.18
C GLY A 15 4.58 37.32 -5.38
N ARG A 16 5.30 36.21 -5.66
CA ARG A 16 4.97 34.80 -5.39
C ARG A 16 5.51 33.86 -6.49
N GLU A 17 6.82 33.79 -6.65
CA GLU A 17 7.47 32.68 -7.38
C GLU A 17 8.57 31.98 -6.58
N GLN A 18 8.71 32.27 -5.27
CA GLN A 18 9.68 31.61 -4.38
C GLN A 18 9.03 30.81 -3.22
N ALA A 19 7.75 30.47 -3.31
CA ALA A 19 7.03 29.78 -2.22
C ALA A 19 6.78 28.28 -2.46
N ALA A 20 7.33 27.68 -3.53
CA ALA A 20 7.00 26.30 -3.93
C ALA A 20 8.12 25.27 -3.69
N ALA A 21 9.23 25.63 -3.04
CA ALA A 21 10.40 24.75 -2.88
C ALA A 21 10.83 24.50 -1.42
N GLY A 22 10.09 25.02 -0.44
CA GLY A 22 10.31 24.71 0.96
C GLY A 22 9.25 23.74 1.43
N ILE A 23 9.57 22.45 1.51
CA ILE A 23 8.89 21.57 2.46
C ILE A 23 8.93 22.33 3.80
N ASP A 24 7.78 22.61 4.39
CA ASP A 24 7.72 23.34 5.66
C ASP A 24 8.57 22.58 6.68
N ARG A 25 9.78 23.08 6.99
CA ARG A 25 10.81 22.34 7.75
C ARG A 25 10.25 21.86 9.08
N ARG A 26 9.35 22.67 9.66
CA ARG A 26 8.62 22.37 10.88
C ARG A 26 7.70 21.16 10.74
N ALA A 27 6.95 21.07 9.64
CA ALA A 27 6.06 19.94 9.37
C ALA A 27 6.83 18.65 9.08
N LYS A 28 7.96 18.75 8.37
CA LYS A 28 8.86 17.62 8.15
C LYS A 28 9.45 17.11 9.47
N HIS A 29 9.94 18.00 10.32
CA HIS A 29 10.46 17.63 11.64
C HIS A 29 9.38 16.96 12.52
N LEU A 30 8.14 17.47 12.50
CA LEU A 30 7.02 16.84 13.20
C LEU A 30 6.73 15.43 12.66
N TYR A 31 6.79 15.25 11.34
CA TYR A 31 6.63 13.94 10.71
C TYR A 31 7.74 12.96 11.12
N ASP A 32 9.01 13.39 11.05
CA ASP A 32 10.16 12.56 11.41
C ASP A 32 10.10 12.13 12.88
N LYS A 33 9.78 13.06 13.80
CA LYS A 33 9.55 12.76 15.22
C LYS A 33 8.37 11.81 15.43
N ALA A 34 7.31 11.93 14.62
CA ALA A 34 6.20 11.00 14.69
C ALA A 34 6.64 9.58 14.27
N MET A 35 7.47 9.46 13.23
CA MET A 35 8.03 8.18 12.79
C MET A 35 8.93 7.55 13.86
N GLU A 36 9.81 8.33 14.50
CA GLU A 36 10.61 7.85 15.63
C GLU A 36 9.73 7.29 16.76
N LEU A 37 8.64 7.98 17.11
CA LEU A 37 7.70 7.49 18.12
C LEU A 37 7.01 6.19 17.72
N MET A 38 6.70 6.01 16.43
CA MET A 38 6.15 4.76 15.89
C MET A 38 7.17 3.63 16.01
N GLU A 39 8.45 3.88 15.74
CA GLU A 39 9.54 2.92 15.93
C GLU A 39 9.76 2.55 17.41
N TYR A 40 9.64 3.52 18.32
CA TYR A 40 9.63 3.30 19.77
C TYR A 40 8.36 2.60 20.29
N LYS A 41 7.46 2.17 19.40
CA LYS A 41 6.17 1.54 19.72
C LYS A 41 5.25 2.41 20.58
N GLN A 42 5.48 3.73 20.62
CA GLN A 42 4.61 4.71 21.26
C GLN A 42 3.51 5.14 20.27
N TYR A 43 2.73 4.16 19.80
CA TYR A 43 1.80 4.35 18.69
C TYR A 43 0.77 5.45 18.92
N GLU A 44 0.24 5.60 20.13
CA GLU A 44 -0.75 6.65 20.42
C GLU A 44 -0.18 8.07 20.23
N ARG A 45 1.09 8.29 20.60
CA ARG A 45 1.73 9.60 20.45
C ARG A 45 2.17 9.84 19.00
N GLY A 46 2.74 8.81 18.36
CA GLY A 46 3.11 8.87 16.95
C GLY A 46 1.90 9.18 16.07
N LEU A 47 0.78 8.47 16.26
CA LEU A 47 -0.46 8.73 15.53
C LEU A 47 -1.02 10.14 15.78
N ALA A 48 -1.00 10.63 17.02
CA ALA A 48 -1.46 11.99 17.33
C ALA A 48 -0.60 13.07 16.64
N MET A 49 0.71 12.83 16.51
CA MET A 49 1.59 13.72 15.76
C MET A 49 1.33 13.63 14.25
N LEU A 50 1.17 12.42 13.68
CA LEU A 50 0.81 12.24 12.27
C LEU A 50 -0.53 12.92 11.93
N ASN A 51 -1.54 12.81 12.78
CA ASN A 51 -2.81 13.52 12.61
C ASN A 51 -2.63 15.05 12.63
N THR A 52 -1.71 15.55 13.44
CA THR A 52 -1.40 16.99 13.47
C THR A 52 -0.74 17.43 12.17
N VAL A 53 0.19 16.63 11.62
CA VAL A 53 0.81 16.88 10.30
C VAL A 53 -0.24 16.89 9.19
N VAL A 54 -1.14 15.90 9.16
CA VAL A 54 -2.25 15.86 8.18
C VAL A 54 -3.11 17.11 8.28
N ARG A 55 -3.49 17.52 9.50
CA ARG A 55 -4.37 18.66 9.72
C ARG A 55 -3.76 19.97 9.26
N ASP A 56 -2.48 20.20 9.57
CA ASP A 56 -1.82 21.48 9.35
C ASP A 56 -1.28 21.62 7.92
N ASN A 57 -1.07 20.51 7.20
CA ASN A 57 -0.47 20.45 5.86
C ASN A 57 -1.39 19.80 4.80
N GLN A 58 -2.70 20.03 4.86
CA GLN A 58 -3.69 19.46 3.92
C GLN A 58 -3.31 19.72 2.46
N GLY A 59 -3.39 18.69 1.62
CA GLY A 59 -3.03 18.73 0.20
C GLY A 59 -1.53 18.73 -0.12
N GLU A 60 -0.65 18.74 0.89
CA GLU A 60 0.79 18.61 0.67
C GLU A 60 1.26 17.15 0.67
N LEU A 61 2.41 16.89 0.06
CA LEU A 61 3.01 15.55 0.01
C LEU A 61 3.25 14.95 1.41
N LEU A 62 3.62 15.79 2.39
CA LEU A 62 3.81 15.35 3.78
C LEU A 62 2.53 14.80 4.42
N ALA A 63 1.37 15.44 4.20
CA ALA A 63 0.10 14.91 4.68
C ALA A 63 -0.24 13.56 4.02
N HIS A 64 0.08 13.42 2.73
CA HIS A 64 -0.12 12.17 2.00
C HIS A 64 0.77 11.04 2.55
N MET A 65 2.03 11.34 2.86
CA MET A 65 2.95 10.41 3.51
C MET A 65 2.48 10.04 4.93
N ALA A 66 1.98 11.00 5.71
CA ALA A 66 1.41 10.73 7.03
C ALA A 66 0.20 9.80 6.95
N HIS A 67 -0.70 10.01 5.99
CA HIS A 67 -1.81 9.10 5.74
C HIS A 67 -1.36 7.70 5.32
N MET A 68 -0.29 7.58 4.53
CA MET A 68 0.27 6.29 4.13
C MET A 68 0.75 5.50 5.35
N GLU A 69 1.51 6.14 6.25
CA GLU A 69 2.06 5.49 7.44
C GLU A 69 0.97 5.13 8.46
N MET A 70 -0.04 5.99 8.64
CA MET A 70 -1.23 5.65 9.42
C MET A 70 -1.95 4.42 8.86
N GLY A 71 -2.13 4.36 7.53
CA GLY A 71 -2.73 3.21 6.84
C GLY A 71 -1.92 1.92 7.05
N ARG A 72 -0.59 2.00 6.94
CA ARG A 72 0.33 0.87 7.16
C ARG A 72 0.22 0.34 8.58
N HIS A 73 0.24 1.23 9.56
CA HIS A 73 0.08 0.86 10.96
C HIS A 73 -1.26 0.13 11.24
N TYR A 74 -2.37 0.60 10.67
CA TYR A 74 -3.65 -0.09 10.81
C TYR A 74 -3.68 -1.44 10.08
N SER A 75 -3.00 -1.56 8.94
CA SER A 75 -2.85 -2.83 8.22
C SER A 75 -2.08 -3.86 9.05
N GLU A 76 -1.01 -3.46 9.73
CA GLU A 76 -0.25 -4.32 10.65
C GLU A 76 -1.10 -4.80 11.84
N GLN A 77 -1.98 -3.95 12.36
CA GLN A 77 -2.96 -4.33 13.39
C GLN A 77 -4.12 -5.21 12.88
N ARG A 78 -4.14 -5.56 11.58
CA ARG A 78 -5.27 -6.22 10.89
C ARG A 78 -6.59 -5.44 10.95
N LYS A 79 -6.53 -4.13 11.19
CA LYS A 79 -7.67 -3.20 11.11
C LYS A 79 -7.88 -2.79 9.65
N THR A 80 -8.34 -3.75 8.85
CA THR A 80 -8.39 -3.63 7.38
C THR A 80 -9.34 -2.54 6.89
N LYS A 81 -10.41 -2.20 7.64
CA LYS A 81 -11.38 -1.18 7.24
C LYS A 81 -10.82 0.24 7.41
N GLU A 82 -10.11 0.48 8.51
CA GLU A 82 -9.45 1.73 8.81
C GLU A 82 -8.28 1.96 7.84
N ALA A 83 -7.43 0.95 7.65
CA ALA A 83 -6.33 0.97 6.70
C ALA A 83 -6.80 1.28 5.27
N LEU A 84 -7.81 0.53 4.79
CA LEU A 84 -8.38 0.73 3.46
C LEU A 84 -8.86 2.17 3.26
N SER A 85 -9.40 2.80 4.30
CA SER A 85 -9.97 4.13 4.19
C SER A 85 -8.90 5.23 4.00
N HIS A 86 -7.72 5.08 4.61
CA HIS A 86 -6.58 5.95 4.34
C HIS A 86 -6.00 5.73 2.94
N PHE A 87 -5.82 4.48 2.51
CA PHE A 87 -5.28 4.20 1.18
C PHE A 87 -6.24 4.65 0.07
N MET A 88 -7.56 4.42 0.23
CA MET A 88 -8.56 4.89 -0.72
C MET A 88 -8.60 6.42 -0.84
N LEU A 89 -8.41 7.15 0.26
CA LEU A 89 -8.28 8.60 0.23
C LEU A 89 -7.10 9.01 -0.65
N LEU A 90 -5.92 8.41 -0.43
CA LEU A 90 -4.71 8.67 -1.21
C LEU A 90 -4.90 8.35 -2.69
N THR A 91 -5.57 7.25 -3.04
CA THR A 91 -5.85 6.93 -4.45
C THR A 91 -6.72 7.98 -5.16
N ARG A 92 -7.52 8.75 -4.42
CA ARG A 92 -8.30 9.87 -4.98
C ARG A 92 -7.48 11.14 -5.06
N LEU A 93 -6.80 11.52 -3.97
CA LEU A 93 -6.02 12.75 -3.89
C LEU A 93 -4.85 12.75 -4.89
N LEU A 94 -4.26 11.57 -5.12
CA LEU A 94 -3.08 11.40 -5.98
C LEU A 94 -3.43 10.92 -7.40
N ALA A 95 -4.71 10.93 -7.78
CA ALA A 95 -5.10 10.47 -9.11
C ALA A 95 -4.43 11.32 -10.21
N PRO A 96 -3.91 10.70 -11.29
CA PRO A 96 -3.26 11.44 -12.37
C PRO A 96 -4.26 12.31 -13.12
N GLU A 97 -4.01 13.61 -13.18
CA GLU A 97 -4.80 14.54 -13.99
C GLU A 97 -4.40 14.48 -15.47
N ILE A 98 -5.40 14.49 -16.35
CA ILE A 98 -5.19 14.38 -17.80
C ILE A 98 -4.42 15.61 -18.29
N GLY A 99 -3.19 15.41 -18.78
CA GLY A 99 -2.36 16.45 -19.39
C GLY A 99 -1.39 17.15 -18.44
N VAL A 100 -1.33 16.77 -17.16
CA VAL A 100 -0.39 17.31 -16.18
C VAL A 100 0.65 16.25 -15.83
N LYS A 101 1.95 16.57 -15.98
CA LYS A 101 3.03 15.71 -15.48
C LYS A 101 3.17 15.91 -13.98
N GLN A 102 2.90 14.86 -13.21
CA GLN A 102 3.09 14.83 -11.76
C GLN A 102 4.56 14.55 -11.40
N ALA A 103 4.96 14.95 -10.19
CA ALA A 103 6.28 14.64 -9.65
C ALA A 103 6.46 13.12 -9.45
N GLU A 104 7.68 12.63 -9.61
CA GLU A 104 8.00 11.19 -9.53
C GLU A 104 7.62 10.59 -8.16
N ASP A 105 7.87 11.32 -7.07
CA ASP A 105 7.50 10.92 -5.71
C ASP A 105 5.98 10.75 -5.53
N VAL A 106 5.19 11.62 -6.18
CA VAL A 106 3.72 11.58 -6.13
C VAL A 106 3.21 10.36 -6.89
N VAL A 107 3.80 10.07 -8.04
CA VAL A 107 3.46 8.90 -8.86
C VAL A 107 3.82 7.61 -8.13
N ALA A 108 4.99 7.55 -7.49
CA ALA A 108 5.41 6.41 -6.67
C ALA A 108 4.45 6.17 -5.50
N LEU A 109 4.06 7.24 -4.79
CA LEU A 109 3.11 7.18 -3.69
C LEU A 109 1.71 6.75 -4.15
N TYR A 110 1.26 7.19 -5.32
CA TYR A 110 -0.01 6.77 -5.94
C TYR A 110 -0.01 5.26 -6.24
N HIS A 111 1.06 4.74 -6.85
CA HIS A 111 1.19 3.31 -7.15
C HIS A 111 1.19 2.46 -5.87
N GLU A 112 1.90 2.91 -4.84
CA GLU A 112 1.87 2.24 -3.54
C GLU A 112 0.48 2.28 -2.92
N ALA A 113 -0.22 3.43 -2.96
CA ALA A 113 -1.56 3.55 -2.36
C ALA A 113 -2.57 2.63 -3.04
N LEU A 114 -2.54 2.54 -4.38
CA LEU A 114 -3.37 1.60 -5.15
C LEU A 114 -3.10 0.15 -4.74
N PHE A 115 -1.82 -0.21 -4.62
CA PHE A 115 -1.43 -1.55 -4.20
C PHE A 115 -1.92 -1.86 -2.78
N GLN A 116 -1.65 -0.98 -1.82
CA GLN A 116 -2.02 -1.16 -0.41
C GLN A 116 -3.54 -1.18 -0.21
N ALA A 117 -4.30 -0.39 -0.97
CA ALA A 117 -5.76 -0.44 -0.97
C ALA A 117 -6.27 -1.82 -1.46
N GLY A 118 -5.75 -2.31 -2.59
CA GLY A 118 -6.10 -3.63 -3.12
C GLY A 118 -5.71 -4.76 -2.16
N PHE A 119 -4.52 -4.66 -1.57
CA PHE A 119 -4.02 -5.63 -0.60
C PHE A 119 -4.83 -5.64 0.69
N SER A 120 -5.27 -4.49 1.18
CA SER A 120 -6.15 -4.39 2.36
C SER A 120 -7.48 -5.13 2.14
N GLN A 121 -8.05 -5.06 0.93
CA GLN A 121 -9.26 -5.80 0.58
C GLN A 121 -8.99 -7.31 0.44
N TYR A 122 -7.84 -7.69 -0.13
CA TYR A 122 -7.39 -9.08 -0.16
C TYR A 122 -7.25 -9.67 1.27
N GLN A 123 -6.61 -8.94 2.18
CA GLN A 123 -6.48 -9.33 3.59
C GLN A 123 -7.84 -9.43 4.29
N ALA A 124 -8.80 -8.58 3.93
CA ALA A 124 -10.18 -8.65 4.43
C ALA A 124 -10.97 -9.85 3.87
N GLY A 125 -10.40 -10.65 2.95
CA GLY A 125 -11.07 -11.75 2.28
C GLY A 125 -12.04 -11.32 1.17
N GLN A 126 -12.05 -10.03 0.82
CA GLN A 126 -12.90 -9.47 -0.24
C GLN A 126 -12.18 -9.55 -1.60
N TYR A 127 -11.93 -10.78 -2.07
CA TYR A 127 -11.15 -11.05 -3.28
C TYR A 127 -11.75 -10.43 -4.55
N SER A 128 -13.07 -10.27 -4.64
CA SER A 128 -13.71 -9.63 -5.79
C SER A 128 -13.52 -8.10 -5.81
N ALA A 129 -13.44 -7.47 -4.64
CA ALA A 129 -13.32 -6.02 -4.54
C ALA A 129 -11.92 -5.54 -4.94
N CYS A 130 -10.88 -6.37 -4.79
CA CYS A 130 -9.49 -5.98 -5.05
C CYS A 130 -9.15 -5.86 -6.55
N PHE A 131 -9.91 -6.49 -7.44
CA PHE A 131 -9.59 -6.54 -8.87
C PHE A 131 -9.51 -5.17 -9.55
N PRO A 132 -10.47 -4.23 -9.38
CA PRO A 132 -10.39 -2.93 -10.03
C PRO A 132 -9.15 -2.13 -9.59
N LEU A 133 -8.77 -2.21 -8.30
CA LEU A 133 -7.59 -1.52 -7.78
C LEU A 133 -6.29 -2.07 -8.37
N PHE A 134 -6.14 -3.39 -8.40
CA PHE A 134 -4.95 -4.01 -9.00
C PHE A 134 -4.91 -3.86 -10.53
N ARG A 135 -6.05 -3.90 -11.22
CA ARG A 135 -6.11 -3.65 -12.67
C ARG A 135 -5.70 -2.22 -13.00
N ARG A 136 -6.23 -1.25 -12.25
CA ARG A 136 -5.81 0.15 -12.38
C ARG A 136 -4.31 0.31 -12.17
N LEU A 137 -3.76 -0.38 -11.18
CA LEU A 137 -2.31 -0.39 -10.94
C LEU A 137 -1.53 -1.01 -12.12
N THR A 138 -2.02 -2.10 -12.72
CA THR A 138 -1.36 -2.67 -13.91
C THR A 138 -1.48 -1.79 -15.16
N GLU A 139 -2.54 -0.99 -15.28
CA GLU A 139 -2.72 -0.05 -16.39
C GLU A 139 -1.80 1.16 -16.27
N VAL A 140 -1.70 1.74 -15.07
CA VAL A 140 -0.91 2.95 -14.82
C VAL A 140 0.58 2.62 -14.63
N ALA A 141 0.89 1.46 -14.04
CA ALA A 141 2.23 1.12 -13.56
C ALA A 141 2.76 -0.21 -14.11
N ALA A 142 2.36 -0.62 -15.32
CA ALA A 142 2.72 -1.92 -15.94
C ALA A 142 4.19 -2.32 -15.73
N ARG A 143 5.15 -1.43 -16.00
CA ARG A 143 6.58 -1.74 -15.91
C ARG A 143 7.21 -1.59 -14.53
N THR A 144 6.43 -1.62 -13.45
CA THR A 144 6.93 -1.41 -12.08
C THR A 144 6.87 -2.67 -11.22
N LYS A 145 7.63 -2.70 -10.12
CA LYS A 145 7.51 -3.74 -9.08
C LYS A 145 6.06 -3.93 -8.61
N TRP A 146 5.28 -2.84 -8.56
CA TRP A 146 3.90 -2.85 -8.10
C TRP A 146 2.96 -3.60 -9.04
N ALA A 147 3.16 -3.53 -10.36
CA ALA A 147 2.37 -4.29 -11.32
C ALA A 147 2.63 -5.79 -11.22
N ASN A 148 3.89 -6.21 -11.05
CA ASN A 148 4.22 -7.62 -10.81
C ASN A 148 3.52 -8.15 -9.55
N MET A 149 3.53 -7.37 -8.46
CA MET A 149 2.79 -7.71 -7.24
C MET A 149 1.28 -7.74 -7.50
N ALA A 150 0.74 -6.79 -8.25
CA ALA A 150 -0.68 -6.73 -8.62
C ALA A 150 -1.13 -7.97 -9.38
N TYR A 151 -0.39 -8.41 -10.41
CA TYR A 151 -0.68 -9.64 -11.15
C TYR A 151 -0.67 -10.88 -10.23
N PHE A 152 0.29 -10.93 -9.29
CA PHE A 152 0.35 -12.01 -8.31
C PHE A 152 -0.92 -12.04 -7.44
N TYR A 153 -1.34 -10.91 -6.86
CA TYR A 153 -2.52 -10.86 -6.01
C TYR A 153 -3.83 -11.01 -6.79
N ILE A 154 -3.92 -10.58 -8.05
CA ILE A 154 -5.05 -10.90 -8.94
C ILE A 154 -5.14 -12.43 -9.12
N GLY A 155 -4.02 -13.07 -9.43
CA GLY A 155 -3.94 -14.53 -9.59
C GLY A 155 -4.33 -15.27 -8.32
N MET A 156 -3.82 -14.84 -7.17
CA MET A 156 -4.16 -15.41 -5.86
C MET A 156 -5.62 -15.18 -5.49
N SER A 157 -6.20 -14.02 -5.79
CA SER A 157 -7.63 -13.76 -5.60
C SER A 157 -8.49 -14.71 -6.44
N HIS A 158 -8.15 -14.93 -7.72
CA HIS A 158 -8.84 -15.94 -8.54
C HIS A 158 -8.66 -17.37 -8.03
N TYR A 159 -7.47 -17.69 -7.50
CA TYR A 159 -7.21 -18.99 -6.86
C TYR A 159 -8.11 -19.20 -5.63
N GLN A 160 -8.26 -18.19 -4.78
CA GLN A 160 -9.17 -18.24 -3.61
C GLN A 160 -10.64 -18.36 -4.02
N LEU A 161 -11.03 -17.72 -5.12
CA LEU A 161 -12.37 -17.85 -5.72
C LEU A 161 -12.56 -19.16 -6.49
N LYS A 162 -11.53 -20.01 -6.61
CA LYS A 162 -11.52 -21.30 -7.35
C LYS A 162 -11.72 -21.14 -8.86
N ASN A 163 -11.39 -19.97 -9.41
CA ASN A 163 -11.39 -19.70 -10.85
C ASN A 163 -10.02 -20.05 -11.43
N TRP A 164 -9.72 -21.35 -11.55
CA TRP A 164 -8.37 -21.85 -11.84
C TRP A 164 -7.79 -21.33 -13.15
N ASN A 165 -8.59 -21.24 -14.21
CA ASN A 165 -8.12 -20.78 -15.53
C ASN A 165 -7.65 -19.33 -15.46
N LYS A 166 -8.47 -18.44 -14.90
CA LYS A 166 -8.12 -17.03 -14.70
C LYS A 166 -6.93 -16.83 -13.76
N ALA A 167 -6.80 -17.69 -12.74
CA ALA A 167 -5.65 -17.68 -11.85
C ALA A 167 -4.35 -18.00 -12.61
N ILE A 168 -4.37 -19.02 -13.47
CA ILE A 168 -3.22 -19.39 -14.30
C ILE A 168 -2.83 -18.24 -15.23
N ASP A 169 -3.81 -17.64 -15.93
CA ASP A 169 -3.55 -16.54 -16.86
C ASP A 169 -2.88 -15.36 -16.15
N SER A 170 -3.40 -14.96 -14.98
CA SER A 170 -2.87 -13.83 -14.21
C SER A 170 -1.50 -14.13 -13.60
N LEU A 171 -1.30 -15.34 -13.05
CA LEU A 171 -0.02 -15.76 -12.47
C LEU A 171 1.07 -15.92 -13.53
N SER A 172 0.71 -16.22 -14.79
CA SER A 172 1.67 -16.36 -15.90
C SER A 172 2.33 -15.03 -16.31
N LEU A 173 1.72 -13.90 -15.94
CA LEU A 173 2.23 -12.56 -16.20
C LEU A 173 3.21 -12.07 -15.11
N VAL A 174 3.26 -12.74 -13.96
CA VAL A 174 4.13 -12.36 -12.84
C VAL A 174 5.60 -12.53 -13.23
N GLY A 175 6.38 -11.45 -13.15
CA GLY A 175 7.81 -11.46 -13.47
C GLY A 175 8.10 -11.43 -14.97
N THR A 176 7.11 -11.15 -15.82
CA THR A 176 7.31 -10.97 -17.26
C THR A 176 7.67 -9.53 -17.64
N GLU A 177 7.46 -8.58 -16.74
CA GLU A 177 7.81 -7.17 -16.91
C GLU A 177 8.95 -6.83 -15.95
N VAL A 178 10.17 -6.76 -16.49
CA VAL A 178 11.37 -6.28 -15.77
C VAL A 178 11.61 -4.84 -16.20
N GLU A 179 11.96 -3.97 -15.26
CA GLU A 179 12.49 -2.64 -15.58
C GLU A 179 13.69 -2.82 -16.53
N GLU A 180 13.61 -2.27 -17.74
CA GLU A 180 14.82 -2.03 -18.53
C GLU A 180 15.64 -1.02 -17.72
N ALA A 181 16.62 -1.54 -16.98
CA ALA A 181 17.62 -0.72 -16.31
C ALA A 181 18.17 0.29 -17.33
N GLY A 182 18.18 1.56 -16.94
CA GLY A 182 18.51 2.67 -17.81
C GLY A 182 19.79 2.41 -18.62
N GLU A 183 19.74 2.74 -19.90
CA GLU A 183 20.89 2.77 -20.79
C GLU A 183 22.00 3.62 -20.16
N GLY A 184 23.06 2.96 -19.69
CA GLY A 184 24.33 3.60 -19.38
C GLY A 184 24.81 3.46 -17.93
N GLN A 185 25.18 2.24 -17.52
CA GLN A 185 26.39 1.97 -16.73
C GLN A 185 26.59 0.45 -16.56
N ASP A 186 27.69 -0.06 -17.11
CA ASP A 186 28.12 -1.49 -17.13
C ASP A 186 27.07 -2.49 -17.66
N ASP A 187 27.18 -2.85 -18.96
CA ASP A 187 26.41 -3.88 -19.69
C ASP A 187 26.54 -5.32 -19.13
N LEU A 188 27.07 -5.50 -17.92
CA LEU A 188 27.25 -6.77 -17.25
C LEU A 188 26.15 -6.93 -16.20
N GLY A 189 25.34 -7.98 -16.34
CA GLY A 189 24.42 -8.40 -15.28
C GLY A 189 25.19 -8.66 -13.98
N ARG A 190 24.57 -8.45 -12.82
CA ARG A 190 25.20 -8.65 -11.51
C ARG A 190 24.53 -9.78 -10.75
N ILE A 191 25.31 -10.54 -9.99
CA ILE A 191 24.78 -11.54 -9.07
C ILE A 191 25.36 -11.36 -7.68
N GLU A 192 24.55 -11.61 -6.67
CA GLU A 192 24.98 -11.56 -5.28
C GLU A 192 25.56 -12.91 -4.85
N ILE A 193 26.77 -12.90 -4.30
CA ILE A 193 27.44 -14.12 -3.85
C ILE A 193 26.66 -14.74 -2.69
N GLY A 194 26.42 -16.05 -2.75
CA GLY A 194 25.61 -16.79 -1.78
C GLY A 194 24.14 -16.94 -2.20
N GLN A 195 23.67 -16.16 -3.18
CA GLN A 195 22.37 -16.38 -3.81
C GLN A 195 22.47 -17.46 -4.91
N ARG A 196 21.34 -18.10 -5.22
CA ARG A 196 21.31 -19.10 -6.30
C ARG A 196 21.45 -18.40 -7.66
N PHE A 197 22.43 -18.82 -8.45
CA PHE A 197 22.61 -18.36 -9.82
C PHE A 197 21.54 -18.98 -10.73
N TYR A 198 20.96 -18.16 -11.61
CA TYR A 198 20.04 -18.59 -12.65
C TYR A 198 20.48 -18.03 -14.00
N SER A 199 20.42 -18.85 -15.04
CA SER A 199 20.54 -18.37 -16.42
C SER A 199 19.44 -18.93 -17.29
N LYS A 200 18.86 -18.04 -18.09
CA LYS A 200 17.78 -18.36 -19.03
C LYS A 200 18.39 -18.62 -20.41
N ILE A 201 18.09 -19.79 -20.96
CA ILE A 201 18.46 -20.16 -22.33
C ILE A 201 17.19 -20.06 -23.17
N VAL A 202 17.24 -19.22 -24.21
CA VAL A 202 16.16 -19.06 -25.18
C VAL A 202 16.65 -19.58 -26.52
N ASP A 203 16.05 -20.68 -26.97
CA ASP A 203 16.42 -21.32 -28.23
C ASP A 203 15.18 -21.95 -28.88
N ALA A 204 15.02 -21.69 -30.17
CA ALA A 204 13.92 -22.21 -30.98
C ALA A 204 13.91 -23.74 -31.04
N ASP A 205 15.07 -24.39 -30.87
CA ASP A 205 15.26 -25.84 -30.97
C ASP A 205 14.96 -26.60 -29.67
N VAL A 206 14.75 -25.89 -28.55
CA VAL A 206 14.36 -26.49 -27.25
C VAL A 206 13.21 -27.50 -27.36
N PRO A 207 12.10 -27.24 -28.08
CA PRO A 207 11.03 -28.23 -28.24
C PRO A 207 11.46 -29.52 -28.94
N VAL A 208 12.40 -29.44 -29.88
CA VAL A 208 12.91 -30.59 -30.64
C VAL A 208 13.88 -31.39 -29.78
N MET A 209 14.83 -30.72 -29.13
CA MET A 209 15.78 -31.34 -28.20
C MET A 209 15.05 -32.10 -27.07
N ARG A 210 13.98 -31.50 -26.53
CA ARG A 210 13.13 -32.14 -25.51
C ARG A 210 12.43 -33.41 -26.00
N LYS A 211 11.96 -33.43 -27.25
CA LYS A 211 11.34 -34.63 -27.84
C LYS A 211 12.35 -35.73 -28.10
N LEU A 212 13.59 -35.37 -28.42
CA LEU A 212 14.68 -36.29 -28.69
C LEU A 212 15.40 -36.77 -27.42
N GLY A 213 15.05 -36.22 -26.25
CA GLY A 213 15.68 -36.57 -24.97
C GLY A 213 17.12 -36.06 -24.83
N VAL A 214 17.51 -35.05 -25.62
CA VAL A 214 18.84 -34.44 -25.55
C VAL A 214 18.82 -33.37 -24.45
N PRO A 215 19.71 -33.46 -23.43
CA PRO A 215 19.77 -32.47 -22.37
C PRO A 215 20.38 -31.15 -22.87
N VAL A 216 19.69 -30.04 -22.61
CA VAL A 216 20.22 -28.69 -22.87
C VAL A 216 21.16 -28.32 -21.72
N GLN A 217 22.43 -28.08 -22.03
CA GLN A 217 23.46 -27.78 -21.01
C GLN A 217 24.13 -26.43 -21.29
N ALA A 218 24.45 -25.70 -20.22
CA ALA A 218 25.28 -24.51 -20.27
C ALA A 218 26.50 -24.70 -19.37
N GLN A 219 27.67 -24.29 -19.85
CA GLN A 219 28.89 -24.27 -19.05
C GLN A 219 29.07 -22.88 -18.44
N VAL A 220 29.30 -22.81 -17.14
CA VAL A 220 29.58 -21.57 -16.42
C VAL A 220 31.01 -21.62 -15.93
N LYS A 221 31.82 -20.62 -16.29
CA LYS A 221 33.21 -20.48 -15.86
C LYS A 221 33.37 -19.23 -15.02
N VAL A 222 33.92 -19.37 -13.83
CA VAL A 222 34.28 -18.26 -12.94
C VAL A 222 35.72 -17.83 -13.21
N SER A 223 36.02 -16.54 -13.14
CA SER A 223 37.39 -16.01 -13.34
C SER A 223 38.42 -16.57 -12.37
N SER A 224 38.03 -16.87 -11.13
CA SER A 224 38.85 -17.54 -10.12
C SER A 224 39.21 -18.99 -10.46
N GLY A 225 38.61 -19.57 -11.51
CA GLY A 225 39.01 -20.85 -12.10
C GLY A 225 38.01 -21.98 -11.93
N ASP A 226 36.89 -21.74 -11.26
CA ASP A 226 35.83 -22.74 -11.11
C ASP A 226 35.02 -22.93 -12.40
N VAL A 227 34.58 -24.16 -12.67
CA VAL A 227 33.84 -24.50 -13.90
C VAL A 227 32.75 -25.53 -13.60
N GLU A 228 31.51 -25.16 -13.90
CA GLU A 228 30.33 -26.01 -13.70
C GLU A 228 29.54 -26.21 -14.98
N THR A 229 28.97 -27.41 -15.16
CA THR A 229 28.07 -27.71 -16.28
C THR A 229 26.64 -27.87 -15.77
N LEU A 230 25.79 -26.91 -16.13
CA LEU A 230 24.43 -26.81 -15.62
C LEU A 230 23.44 -27.40 -16.62
N THR A 231 22.56 -28.28 -16.15
CA THR A 231 21.50 -28.88 -16.97
C THR A 231 20.22 -28.05 -16.87
N GLY A 232 19.64 -27.71 -18.02
CA GLY A 232 18.44 -26.88 -18.10
C GLY A 232 17.16 -27.62 -17.74
N VAL A 233 16.27 -26.94 -17.04
CA VAL A 233 14.91 -27.41 -16.69
C VAL A 233 13.88 -26.60 -17.49
N PRO A 234 12.85 -27.22 -18.08
CA PRO A 234 11.85 -26.51 -18.87
C PRO A 234 10.99 -25.57 -18.02
N VAL A 235 10.71 -24.39 -18.55
CA VAL A 235 9.81 -23.41 -17.92
C VAL A 235 8.35 -23.70 -18.32
N PRO A 236 7.41 -23.88 -17.36
CA PRO A 236 6.00 -24.08 -17.67
C PRO A 236 5.43 -22.95 -18.54
N GLY A 237 4.68 -23.29 -19.59
CA GLY A 237 4.04 -22.31 -20.49
C GLY A 237 4.95 -21.70 -21.56
N LYS A 238 6.27 -21.79 -21.43
CA LYS A 238 7.25 -21.24 -22.39
C LYS A 238 7.94 -22.37 -23.15
N LYS A 239 7.52 -22.62 -24.40
CA LYS A 239 7.98 -23.78 -25.19
C LYS A 239 9.46 -23.70 -25.62
N HIS A 240 10.00 -22.50 -25.75
CA HIS A 240 11.34 -22.22 -26.29
C HIS A 240 12.36 -21.83 -25.22
N GLU A 241 12.04 -22.02 -23.94
CA GLU A 241 12.85 -21.51 -22.84
C GLU A 241 13.23 -22.62 -21.86
N MET A 242 14.48 -22.59 -21.42
CA MET A 242 15.04 -23.47 -20.39
C MET A 242 15.73 -22.62 -19.33
N LEU A 243 15.64 -23.04 -18.08
CA LEU A 243 16.30 -22.40 -16.95
C LEU A 243 17.38 -23.33 -16.39
N THR A 244 18.62 -22.87 -16.33
CA THR A 244 19.71 -23.53 -15.61
C THR A 244 19.92 -22.83 -14.26
N SER A 245 20.29 -23.58 -13.22
CA SER A 245 20.57 -22.98 -11.91
C SER A 245 21.69 -23.70 -11.18
N ALA A 246 22.44 -22.95 -10.38
CA ALA A 246 23.48 -23.46 -9.49
C ALA A 246 23.50 -22.67 -8.18
N PRO A 247 23.71 -23.30 -7.01
CA PRO A 247 24.08 -22.56 -5.81
C PRO A 247 25.44 -21.87 -6.02
N THR A 248 25.61 -20.67 -5.46
CA THR A 248 26.91 -19.98 -5.40
C THR A 248 27.42 -20.00 -3.96
N ALA A 249 28.73 -20.02 -3.78
CA ALA A 249 29.36 -19.96 -2.46
C ALA A 249 30.70 -19.22 -2.53
N LEU A 250 31.09 -18.61 -1.42
CA LEU A 250 32.46 -18.13 -1.25
C LEU A 250 33.40 -19.32 -1.03
N GLY A 251 34.52 -19.34 -1.73
CA GLY A 251 35.55 -20.36 -1.49
C GLY A 251 36.50 -20.60 -2.66
N ALA A 252 37.44 -21.52 -2.45
CA ALA A 252 38.36 -21.96 -3.49
C ALA A 252 37.63 -22.76 -4.59
N PRO A 253 38.06 -22.64 -5.86
CA PRO A 253 37.40 -23.29 -7.00
C PRO A 253 37.45 -24.82 -6.91
N LYS A 254 36.31 -25.49 -7.07
CA LYS A 254 36.19 -26.96 -7.10
C LYS A 254 35.37 -27.40 -8.32
N PRO A 255 36.01 -27.52 -9.49
CA PRO A 255 35.30 -27.82 -10.72
C PRO A 255 34.55 -29.15 -10.69
N GLY A 256 33.25 -29.11 -11.00
CA GLY A 256 32.38 -30.26 -11.17
C GLY A 256 31.70 -30.76 -9.89
N ASP A 257 31.62 -29.95 -8.84
CA ASP A 257 30.90 -30.28 -7.60
C ASP A 257 29.45 -29.76 -7.56
N GLY A 258 29.05 -29.00 -8.58
CA GLY A 258 27.70 -28.46 -8.74
C GLY A 258 27.42 -27.20 -7.92
N VAL A 259 28.45 -26.60 -7.30
CA VAL A 259 28.38 -25.31 -6.59
C VAL A 259 29.38 -24.37 -7.24
N LEU A 260 28.92 -23.19 -7.67
CA LEU A 260 29.82 -22.17 -8.21
C LEU A 260 30.58 -21.50 -7.07
N GLN A 261 31.85 -21.87 -6.86
CA GLN A 261 32.69 -21.16 -5.90
C GLN A 261 33.35 -19.94 -6.53
N MET A 262 33.31 -18.83 -5.80
CA MET A 262 33.79 -17.55 -6.31
C MET A 262 34.30 -16.66 -5.19
N VAL A 263 34.95 -15.57 -5.60
CA VAL A 263 35.50 -14.53 -4.73
C VAL A 263 34.91 -13.18 -5.16
N GLY A 264 34.92 -12.19 -4.26
CA GLY A 264 34.48 -10.83 -4.55
C GLY A 264 35.08 -10.26 -5.84
N GLY A 265 34.23 -9.62 -6.66
CA GLY A 265 34.61 -9.07 -7.96
C GLY A 265 34.85 -10.07 -9.10
N ASP A 266 34.64 -11.38 -8.90
CA ASP A 266 34.75 -12.38 -9.98
C ASP A 266 33.75 -12.11 -11.12
N THR A 267 34.11 -12.57 -12.32
CA THR A 267 33.21 -12.58 -13.49
C THR A 267 32.87 -14.01 -13.88
N LEU A 268 31.60 -14.23 -14.23
CA LEU A 268 31.08 -15.50 -14.71
C LEU A 268 30.82 -15.41 -16.21
N ASP A 269 31.50 -16.28 -16.95
CA ASP A 269 31.28 -16.49 -18.37
C ASP A 269 30.35 -17.71 -18.55
N VAL A 270 29.11 -17.47 -18.94
CA VAL A 270 28.11 -18.49 -19.25
C VAL A 270 28.19 -18.80 -20.74
N THR A 271 28.47 -20.04 -21.11
CA THR A 271 28.58 -20.48 -22.50
C THR A 271 27.52 -21.54 -22.80
N TYR A 272 26.67 -21.24 -23.77
CA TYR A 272 25.72 -22.18 -24.37
C TYR A 272 26.14 -22.48 -25.80
N ILE A 273 26.15 -23.75 -26.22
CA ILE A 273 26.48 -24.13 -27.60
C ILE A 273 25.17 -24.33 -28.37
N ASP A 274 24.93 -23.47 -29.35
CA ASP A 274 23.80 -23.56 -30.27
C ASP A 274 24.16 -24.50 -31.43
N ASP A 275 23.50 -25.66 -31.48
CA ASP A 275 23.76 -26.71 -32.47
C ASP A 275 23.23 -26.35 -33.87
N SER A 276 22.27 -25.42 -34.00
CA SER A 276 21.67 -25.05 -35.29
C SER A 276 21.08 -23.64 -35.28
N THR A 277 21.82 -22.69 -35.84
CA THR A 277 21.37 -21.31 -35.99
C THR A 277 20.43 -21.14 -37.20
N LEU A 278 19.68 -20.03 -37.22
CA LEU A 278 18.78 -19.65 -38.33
C LEU A 278 19.51 -19.53 -39.68
N ASP A 279 20.79 -19.17 -39.67
CA ASP A 279 21.67 -19.05 -40.85
C ASP A 279 22.32 -20.38 -41.27
N GLY A 280 22.05 -21.48 -40.56
CA GLY A 280 22.51 -22.83 -40.89
C GLY A 280 23.95 -23.14 -40.43
N SER A 281 24.54 -22.29 -39.59
CA SER A 281 25.81 -22.58 -38.94
C SER A 281 25.60 -23.48 -37.72
N LYS A 282 26.51 -24.43 -37.48
CA LYS A 282 26.43 -25.42 -36.40
C LYS A 282 27.46 -25.13 -35.33
N GLY A 283 27.09 -25.31 -34.06
CA GLY A 283 27.99 -25.24 -32.91
C GLY A 283 28.45 -23.81 -32.61
N VAL A 284 27.55 -22.84 -32.69
CA VAL A 284 27.86 -21.44 -32.40
C VAL A 284 27.79 -21.20 -30.90
N PRO A 285 28.90 -20.81 -30.22
CA PRO A 285 28.85 -20.50 -28.80
C PRO A 285 28.14 -19.16 -28.59
N ARG A 286 27.12 -19.17 -27.74
CA ARG A 286 26.45 -17.98 -27.19
C ARG A 286 26.99 -17.77 -25.78
N THR A 287 27.58 -16.59 -25.55
CA THR A 287 28.18 -16.27 -24.26
C THR A 287 27.43 -15.14 -23.56
N GLY A 288 27.10 -15.31 -22.29
CA GLY A 288 26.66 -14.23 -21.40
C GLY A 288 27.73 -13.96 -20.34
N LYS A 289 27.91 -12.71 -19.94
CA LYS A 289 28.85 -12.31 -18.89
C LYS A 289 28.14 -11.65 -17.74
N VAL A 290 28.50 -12.03 -16.52
CA VAL A 290 27.90 -11.52 -15.29
C VAL A 290 29.01 -11.24 -14.28
N ARG A 291 28.87 -10.21 -13.45
CA ARG A 291 29.80 -9.89 -12.36
C ARG A 291 29.23 -10.32 -11.01
N ALA A 292 30.04 -11.00 -10.21
CA ALA A 292 29.73 -11.28 -8.82
C ALA A 292 30.03 -10.05 -7.96
N VAL A 293 29.07 -9.69 -7.11
CA VAL A 293 29.15 -8.54 -6.19
C VAL A 293 28.64 -8.95 -4.82
N SER A 294 29.04 -8.23 -3.79
CA SER A 294 28.57 -8.41 -2.41
C SER A 294 28.03 -7.10 -1.88
N THR A 295 26.78 -7.08 -1.40
CA THR A 295 26.25 -5.86 -0.78
C THR A 295 26.79 -5.73 0.64
N GLY A 296 27.63 -4.73 0.88
CA GLY A 296 28.25 -4.46 2.17
C GLY A 296 27.23 -4.10 3.27
N THR A 297 27.24 -4.83 4.38
CA THR A 297 26.38 -4.54 5.54
C THR A 297 27.14 -4.56 6.86
N VAL A 298 26.96 -3.53 7.67
CA VAL A 298 27.58 -3.41 9.01
C VAL A 298 26.52 -3.47 10.10
N GLY A 299 26.82 -4.09 11.23
CA GLY A 299 25.90 -4.15 12.37
C GLY A 299 26.55 -4.56 13.68
N PHE A 300 25.81 -4.33 14.77
CA PHE A 300 26.20 -4.73 16.12
C PHE A 300 25.60 -6.09 16.48
N PHE A 301 26.38 -6.94 17.16
CA PHE A 301 26.00 -8.31 17.49
C PHE A 301 26.31 -8.64 18.95
N LEU A 302 25.62 -9.64 19.51
CA LEU A 302 25.95 -10.21 20.80
C LEU A 302 27.24 -11.05 20.72
N GLY A 303 27.76 -11.47 21.87
CA GLY A 303 29.00 -12.27 21.97
C GLY A 303 28.96 -13.64 21.28
N ASP A 304 27.80 -14.07 20.78
CA ASP A 304 27.60 -15.28 20.00
C ASP A 304 27.86 -15.11 18.49
N ASN A 305 28.17 -13.88 18.04
CA ASN A 305 28.43 -13.50 16.64
C ASN A 305 27.31 -13.87 15.65
N SER A 306 26.08 -14.07 16.14
CA SER A 306 24.95 -14.46 15.29
C SER A 306 23.67 -13.69 15.58
N THR A 307 23.47 -13.24 16.82
CA THR A 307 22.29 -12.49 17.23
C THR A 307 22.57 -10.99 17.14
N PRO A 308 21.78 -10.20 16.37
CA PRO A 308 21.90 -8.75 16.34
C PRO A 308 21.71 -8.15 17.75
N ALA A 309 22.58 -7.22 18.12
CA ALA A 309 22.46 -6.46 19.36
C ALA A 309 21.62 -5.20 19.12
N TYR A 310 20.66 -4.93 20.00
CA TYR A 310 19.84 -3.72 19.96
C TYR A 310 20.24 -2.70 21.03
N ILE A 311 21.01 -3.15 22.03
CA ILE A 311 21.42 -2.38 23.19
C ILE A 311 22.89 -2.70 23.48
N ALA A 312 23.67 -1.67 23.75
CA ALA A 312 25.03 -1.76 24.27
C ALA A 312 25.02 -1.55 25.79
N TYR A 313 25.90 -2.28 26.49
CA TYR A 313 26.09 -2.14 27.93
C TYR A 313 27.49 -1.63 28.23
N PRO A 314 27.64 -0.47 28.89
CA PRO A 314 28.94 0.00 29.36
C PRO A 314 29.59 -1.06 30.27
N GLY A 315 30.86 -1.39 30.01
CA GLY A 315 31.61 -2.43 30.71
C GLY A 315 31.62 -3.81 30.04
N GLU A 316 30.73 -4.06 29.08
CA GLU A 316 30.79 -5.24 28.22
C GLU A 316 31.32 -4.87 26.82
N PRO A 317 32.24 -5.65 26.22
CA PRO A 317 32.72 -5.36 24.88
C PRO A 317 31.63 -5.66 23.85
N GLN A 318 31.30 -4.66 23.04
CA GLN A 318 30.30 -4.76 21.98
C GLN A 318 30.92 -5.35 20.71
N VAL A 319 30.30 -6.40 20.15
CA VAL A 319 30.77 -6.99 18.88
C VAL A 319 30.25 -6.16 17.71
N LEU A 320 31.16 -5.87 16.78
CA LEU A 320 30.91 -5.24 15.50
C LEU A 320 31.23 -6.24 14.38
N MET A 321 30.31 -6.39 13.43
CA MET A 321 30.50 -7.25 12.26
C MET A 321 30.19 -6.49 10.97
N LEU A 322 31.10 -6.60 10.00
CA LEU A 322 30.91 -6.17 8.62
C LEU A 322 30.86 -7.42 7.74
N ARG A 323 29.85 -7.49 6.86
CA ARG A 323 29.76 -8.49 5.80
C ARG A 323 29.95 -7.81 4.47
N ASP A 324 31.07 -8.08 3.82
CA ASP A 324 31.37 -7.61 2.48
C ASP A 324 32.43 -8.54 1.86
N ALA A 325 32.01 -9.35 0.89
CA ALA A 325 32.91 -10.28 0.22
C ALA A 325 33.77 -9.63 -0.87
N ASP A 326 33.47 -8.39 -1.30
CA ASP A 326 34.27 -7.67 -2.28
C ASP A 326 35.61 -7.17 -1.71
N LEU A 327 35.72 -7.11 -0.38
CA LEU A 327 36.96 -6.80 0.33
C LEU A 327 37.95 -7.96 0.42
N ASP A 328 37.49 -9.18 0.15
CA ASP A 328 38.27 -10.41 0.24
C ASP A 328 39.01 -10.66 -1.08
N THR A 329 40.30 -10.28 -1.14
CA THR A 329 41.09 -10.29 -2.39
C THR A 329 42.26 -11.28 -2.35
N SER A 330 42.63 -11.79 -1.17
CA SER A 330 43.80 -12.63 -0.95
C SER A 330 43.46 -13.89 -0.12
N ASN A 331 44.34 -14.88 -0.09
CA ASN A 331 44.08 -16.12 0.64
C ASN A 331 44.24 -15.99 2.17
N GLY A 332 44.66 -14.84 2.68
CA GLY A 332 44.86 -14.62 4.11
C GLY A 332 43.85 -13.60 4.64
N ALA A 333 43.53 -13.67 5.93
CA ALA A 333 42.55 -12.78 6.54
C ALA A 333 42.87 -11.29 6.29
N GLU A 334 41.99 -10.61 5.58
CA GLU A 334 42.08 -9.16 5.40
C GLU A 334 41.68 -8.39 6.67
N LYS A 335 42.03 -7.11 6.66
CA LYS A 335 41.74 -6.17 7.74
C LYS A 335 41.11 -4.92 7.16
N ILE A 336 40.08 -4.41 7.83
CA ILE A 336 39.45 -3.13 7.51
C ILE A 336 39.31 -2.29 8.76
N THR A 337 39.48 -0.98 8.63
CA THR A 337 39.32 -0.02 9.72
C THR A 337 37.96 0.66 9.61
N LEU A 338 37.16 0.61 10.67
CA LEU A 338 35.89 1.35 10.79
C LEU A 338 35.94 2.27 12.00
N THR A 339 35.27 3.42 11.90
CA THR A 339 35.12 4.36 13.02
C THR A 339 33.76 4.17 13.67
N VAL A 340 33.76 3.92 14.97
CA VAL A 340 32.56 3.84 15.80
C VAL A 340 32.50 5.09 16.65
N LYS A 341 31.35 5.77 16.65
CA LYS A 341 31.14 7.02 17.37
C LYS A 341 30.06 6.86 18.42
N SER A 342 30.24 7.48 19.58
CA SER A 342 29.21 7.66 20.59
C SER A 342 28.63 9.07 20.48
N PHE A 343 27.31 9.19 20.42
CA PHE A 343 26.59 10.45 20.37
C PHE A 343 25.75 10.65 21.63
N PHE A 344 25.67 11.91 22.08
CA PHE A 344 24.80 12.32 23.18
C PHE A 344 23.96 13.53 22.77
N LYS A 345 22.81 13.71 23.42
CA LYS A 345 21.88 14.80 23.13
C LYS A 345 22.22 16.04 23.95
N VAL A 346 22.28 17.20 23.30
CA VAL A 346 22.49 18.52 23.93
C VAL A 346 21.46 19.50 23.39
N GLU A 347 20.96 20.40 24.23
CA GLU A 347 20.11 21.52 23.80
C GLU A 347 20.89 22.44 22.84
N ALA A 348 20.26 22.84 21.72
CA ALA A 348 20.89 23.58 20.63
C ALA A 348 21.55 24.90 21.08
N ALA A 349 21.00 25.56 22.11
CA ALA A 349 21.58 26.76 22.70
C ALA A 349 22.96 26.52 23.33
N ALA A 350 23.19 25.36 23.95
CA ALA A 350 24.48 24.99 24.53
C ALA A 350 25.45 24.39 23.49
N ALA A 351 24.94 23.85 22.38
CA ALA A 351 25.77 23.38 21.27
C ALA A 351 26.40 24.54 20.47
N ALA A 352 25.70 25.68 20.37
CA ALA A 352 26.14 26.86 19.63
C ALA A 352 27.24 27.69 20.32
N GLU A 353 27.43 27.54 21.65
CA GLU A 353 28.47 28.28 22.39
C GLU A 353 29.90 27.78 22.13
N ASP A 354 30.07 26.53 21.65
CA ASP A 354 31.38 25.89 21.47
C ASP A 354 31.96 26.00 20.04
N ASP A 355 31.15 26.38 19.04
CA ASP A 355 31.56 26.46 17.62
C ASP A 355 31.76 27.92 17.18
N GLU A 356 33.03 28.36 17.06
CA GLU A 356 33.37 29.74 16.66
C GLU A 356 32.86 30.13 15.25
N GLU A 357 32.55 29.14 14.39
CA GLU A 357 32.01 29.36 13.04
C GLU A 357 30.48 29.53 13.00
N ALA A 358 29.75 29.06 14.03
CA ALA A 358 28.29 29.19 14.13
C ALA A 358 27.82 30.57 14.63
N LEU A 359 28.73 31.38 15.16
CA LEU A 359 28.48 32.74 15.69
C LEU A 359 28.04 33.77 14.63
N LEU A 360 28.02 33.42 13.33
CA LEU A 360 27.62 34.33 12.26
C LEU A 360 26.13 34.33 11.93
N ASP A 361 25.33 33.40 12.47
CA ASP A 361 23.88 33.30 12.22
C ASP A 361 23.03 33.66 13.45
N ILE A 362 23.31 34.82 14.05
CA ILE A 362 22.62 35.40 15.22
C ILE A 362 21.12 35.74 14.97
N PHE A 363 20.57 35.46 13.79
CA PHE A 363 19.15 35.72 13.46
C PHE A 363 18.24 34.47 13.46
N ALA A 364 18.70 33.31 13.94
CA ALA A 364 17.88 32.10 14.14
C ALA A 364 17.37 31.92 15.59
N LEU A 365 17.20 33.03 16.33
CA LEU A 365 16.73 33.04 17.73
C LEU A 365 15.20 32.92 17.86
N ASP A 366 14.62 31.79 17.45
CA ASP A 366 13.23 31.42 17.83
C ASP A 366 13.07 29.94 18.24
N ASP A 367 14.14 29.13 18.25
CA ASP A 367 14.10 27.69 18.60
C ASP A 367 14.91 27.38 19.88
N GLU A 368 14.31 27.57 21.06
CA GLU A 368 14.93 27.26 22.37
C GLU A 368 14.81 25.77 22.79
N GLU A 369 14.28 24.86 21.95
CA GLU A 369 14.02 23.45 22.32
C GLU A 369 14.50 22.39 21.29
N GLU A 370 15.49 22.69 20.44
CA GLU A 370 16.10 21.66 19.57
C GLU A 370 17.16 20.84 20.33
N GLU A 371 17.05 19.51 20.34
CA GLU A 371 18.10 18.61 20.84
C GLU A 371 19.00 18.17 19.68
N VAL A 372 20.28 18.55 19.71
CA VAL A 372 21.28 18.19 18.70
C VAL A 372 22.16 17.05 19.21
N TRP A 373 22.43 16.07 18.35
CA TRP A 373 23.38 15.00 18.64
C TRP A 373 24.81 15.52 18.53
N LYS A 374 25.53 15.57 19.65
CA LYS A 374 26.95 15.93 19.71
C LYS A 374 27.79 14.66 19.86
N GLU A 375 28.92 14.61 19.16
CA GLU A 375 29.89 13.50 19.30
C GLU A 375 30.51 13.56 20.70
N ARG A 376 30.39 12.47 21.46
CA ARG A 376 31.05 12.32 22.76
C ARG A 376 32.45 11.79 22.60
N ASP A 377 32.58 10.69 21.88
CA ASP A 377 33.82 9.93 21.72
C ASP A 377 33.79 9.16 20.40
N SER A 378 34.97 8.87 19.85
CA SER A 378 35.10 8.10 18.61
C SER A 378 36.34 7.24 18.60
N ILE A 379 36.16 5.98 18.21
CA ILE A 379 37.24 4.99 18.16
C ILE A 379 37.36 4.43 16.74
N THR A 380 38.60 4.25 16.27
CA THR A 380 38.86 3.53 15.02
C THR A 380 39.27 2.10 15.35
N LEU A 381 38.41 1.15 14.99
CA LEU A 381 38.61 -0.27 15.22
C LEU A 381 39.09 -0.96 13.94
N THR A 382 40.07 -1.85 14.04
CA THR A 382 40.42 -2.76 12.95
C THR A 382 39.63 -4.06 13.08
N LEU A 383 38.72 -4.33 12.14
CA LEU A 383 38.06 -5.62 11.99
C LEU A 383 38.99 -6.58 11.24
N ILE A 384 38.95 -7.86 11.61
CA ILE A 384 39.73 -8.92 10.96
C ILE A 384 38.75 -9.94 10.40
N GLU A 385 39.02 -10.41 9.19
CA GLU A 385 38.23 -11.47 8.58
C GLU A 385 38.30 -12.77 9.42
N THR A 386 37.14 -13.42 9.60
CA THR A 386 36.99 -14.62 10.43
C THR A 386 36.85 -15.88 9.58
N GLY A 387 37.62 -16.93 9.88
CA GLY A 387 37.46 -18.23 9.22
C GLY A 387 38.43 -19.29 9.71
N GLU A 388 38.18 -20.54 9.31
CA GLU A 388 38.98 -21.71 9.67
C GLU A 388 39.67 -22.29 8.42
N GLY A 389 40.98 -22.57 8.51
CA GLY A 389 41.75 -23.22 7.44
C GLY A 389 42.97 -22.45 6.96
N THR A 390 43.59 -22.92 5.88
CA THR A 390 44.78 -22.30 5.26
C THR A 390 44.45 -21.17 4.28
N ALA A 391 43.18 -21.07 3.88
CA ALA A 391 42.65 -19.96 3.08
C ALA A 391 41.39 -19.45 3.77
N ILE A 392 41.40 -18.20 4.22
CA ILE A 392 40.26 -17.54 4.87
C ILE A 392 39.57 -16.74 3.76
N ARG A 393 38.30 -17.07 3.50
CA ARG A 393 37.47 -16.50 2.42
C ARG A 393 36.00 -16.43 2.84
N SER A 394 35.71 -15.75 3.94
CA SER A 394 34.36 -15.67 4.51
C SER A 394 33.62 -14.40 4.13
N GLY A 395 34.34 -13.31 3.83
CA GLY A 395 33.75 -11.98 3.67
C GLY A 395 33.12 -11.43 4.96
N ILE A 396 33.42 -12.04 6.11
CA ILE A 396 32.90 -11.65 7.43
C ILE A 396 34.03 -11.12 8.30
N PHE A 397 34.01 -9.82 8.54
CA PHE A 397 34.97 -9.10 9.35
C PHE A 397 34.39 -8.83 10.74
N VAL A 398 35.08 -9.28 11.79
CA VAL A 398 34.61 -9.14 13.17
C VAL A 398 35.64 -8.40 14.01
N GLY A 399 35.16 -7.59 14.94
CA GLY A 399 35.97 -6.98 15.98
C GLY A 399 35.12 -6.60 17.19
N LYS A 400 35.78 -6.23 18.28
CA LYS A 400 35.16 -5.93 19.56
C LYS A 400 35.53 -4.54 20.02
N VAL A 401 34.52 -3.72 20.27
CA VAL A 401 34.68 -2.37 20.83
C VAL A 401 34.52 -2.47 22.34
N PRO A 402 35.57 -2.24 23.14
CA PRO A 402 35.41 -2.18 24.58
C PRO A 402 34.71 -0.87 24.97
N LEU A 403 33.61 -1.01 25.70
CA LEU A 403 32.80 0.12 26.18
C LEU A 403 33.11 0.40 27.64
N ALA A 404 33.27 1.68 28.00
CA ALA A 404 33.40 2.12 29.39
C ALA A 404 32.36 3.20 29.71
N ALA A 405 31.92 3.23 30.97
CA ALA A 405 31.01 4.27 31.44
C ALA A 405 31.74 5.62 31.51
N PHE A 406 31.08 6.68 31.03
CA PHE A 406 31.57 8.04 31.17
C PHE A 406 31.44 8.52 32.63
N SER A 407 32.45 9.23 33.16
CA SER A 407 32.41 9.82 34.51
C SER A 407 32.93 11.26 34.51
N GLU A 408 32.40 12.14 35.36
CA GLU A 408 32.87 13.53 35.49
C GLU A 408 34.39 13.57 35.78
N GLY A 409 35.17 14.04 34.80
CA GLY A 409 36.64 14.11 34.85
C GLY A 409 37.38 13.22 33.84
N THR A 410 36.68 12.36 33.10
CA THR A 410 37.24 11.65 31.93
C THR A 410 37.21 12.55 30.69
N VAL A 411 38.37 12.72 30.03
CA VAL A 411 38.46 13.42 28.74
C VAL A 411 38.40 12.34 27.65
N PRO A 412 37.36 12.31 26.80
CA PRO A 412 37.29 11.40 25.67
C PRO A 412 38.54 11.58 24.79
N ASN A 413 39.19 10.48 24.43
CA ASN A 413 40.41 10.53 23.63
C ASN A 413 40.27 9.57 22.46
N SER A 414 40.11 10.12 21.26
CA SER A 414 39.97 9.32 20.03
C SER A 414 41.17 8.42 19.69
N GLY A 415 42.28 8.54 20.43
CA GLY A 415 43.45 7.68 20.33
C GLY A 415 43.55 6.58 21.39
N ASP A 416 42.61 6.49 22.32
CA ASP A 416 42.50 5.35 23.22
C ASP A 416 41.69 4.21 22.56
N ASN A 417 41.91 2.98 23.03
CA ASN A 417 41.18 1.82 22.51
C ASN A 417 39.89 1.58 23.30
N ILE A 418 39.27 2.59 23.93
CA ILE A 418 38.09 2.43 24.82
C ILE A 418 37.03 3.49 24.49
N LEU A 419 35.87 3.06 24.01
CA LEU A 419 34.78 4.00 23.71
C LEU A 419 34.02 4.34 24.99
N HIS A 420 34.09 5.61 25.42
CA HIS A 420 33.35 6.10 26.58
C HIS A 420 31.93 6.49 26.19
N CYS A 421 30.95 5.90 26.87
CA CYS A 421 29.53 6.14 26.64
C CYS A 421 28.75 6.24 27.95
N ASP A 422 27.69 7.04 27.95
CA ASP A 422 26.79 7.25 29.09
C ASP A 422 25.39 6.66 28.84
N GLU A 423 24.54 6.63 29.86
CA GLU A 423 23.15 6.20 29.72
C GLU A 423 22.42 7.13 28.72
N LEU A 424 21.65 6.55 27.78
CA LEU A 424 20.95 7.25 26.69
C LEU A 424 21.80 7.72 25.50
N ASP A 425 23.12 7.46 25.52
CA ASP A 425 23.95 7.67 24.32
C ASP A 425 23.56 6.72 23.17
N GLU A 426 23.87 7.11 21.94
CA GLU A 426 23.74 6.27 20.75
C GLU A 426 25.12 5.95 20.15
N LEU A 427 25.40 4.65 20.00
CA LEU A 427 26.56 4.19 19.24
C LEU A 427 26.18 4.11 17.77
N SER A 428 27.01 4.69 16.91
CA SER A 428 26.86 4.64 15.46
C SER A 428 28.10 4.07 14.80
N VAL A 429 27.89 3.35 13.71
CA VAL A 429 28.94 2.93 12.79
C VAL A 429 28.42 3.07 11.38
N SER A 430 29.24 3.63 10.50
CA SER A 430 28.94 3.76 9.09
C SER A 430 29.98 3.04 8.25
N TYR A 431 29.50 2.40 7.18
CA TYR A 431 30.32 1.75 6.16
C TYR A 431 29.87 2.21 4.79
N THR A 432 30.81 2.60 3.94
CA THR A 432 30.51 3.00 2.56
C THR A 432 30.95 1.89 1.62
N ASP A 433 29.97 1.22 1.02
CA ASP A 433 30.17 0.23 -0.03
C ASP A 433 30.26 0.93 -1.39
N LEU A 434 31.22 0.53 -2.23
CA LEU A 434 31.48 1.11 -3.54
C LEU A 434 30.87 0.29 -4.69
N VAL A 435 30.56 -0.99 -4.48
CA VAL A 435 30.05 -1.89 -5.53
C VAL A 435 28.98 -2.79 -4.94
N HIS A 436 27.73 -2.62 -5.38
CA HIS A 436 26.62 -3.44 -4.89
C HIS A 436 25.73 -3.95 -6.03
N LEU A 437 24.72 -4.76 -5.69
CA LEU A 437 23.81 -5.39 -6.66
C LEU A 437 23.15 -4.38 -7.62
N TYR A 438 22.78 -3.20 -7.11
CA TYR A 438 22.03 -2.18 -7.86
C TYR A 438 22.88 -1.18 -8.66
N GLY A 439 24.22 -1.20 -8.57
CA GLY A 439 25.04 -0.16 -9.23
C GLY A 439 26.42 0.03 -8.62
N ASN A 440 27.19 0.95 -9.22
CA ASN A 440 28.52 1.38 -8.74
C ASN A 440 28.44 2.70 -7.95
N GLU A 441 27.24 3.10 -7.55
CA GLU A 441 27.07 4.28 -6.70
C GLU A 441 27.49 3.93 -5.28
N SER A 442 28.13 4.87 -4.58
CA SER A 442 28.54 4.65 -3.21
C SER A 442 27.30 4.56 -2.32
N ARG A 443 27.13 3.44 -1.62
CA ARG A 443 26.03 3.22 -0.68
C ARG A 443 26.56 3.20 0.75
N THR A 444 26.02 4.08 1.59
CA THR A 444 26.35 4.08 3.02
C THR A 444 25.39 3.18 3.79
N SER A 445 25.92 2.15 4.44
CA SER A 445 25.22 1.35 5.46
C SER A 445 25.54 1.93 6.83
N GLU A 446 24.53 2.37 7.57
CA GLU A 446 24.67 2.86 8.94
C GLU A 446 23.94 1.93 9.91
N ALA A 447 24.57 1.63 11.05
CA ALA A 447 23.93 0.91 12.14
C ALA A 447 24.03 1.74 13.42
N ARG A 448 22.92 1.81 14.17
CA ARG A 448 22.82 2.51 15.45
C ARG A 448 22.26 1.62 16.54
N ILE A 449 22.82 1.71 17.74
CA ILE A 449 22.28 1.05 18.95
C ILE A 449 22.35 1.99 20.13
N LYS A 450 21.43 1.82 21.08
CA LYS A 450 21.38 2.64 22.29
C LYS A 450 22.22 2.05 23.40
N VAL A 451 22.79 2.93 24.22
CA VAL A 451 23.51 2.57 25.42
C VAL A 451 22.53 2.56 26.59
N SER A 452 22.34 1.39 27.19
CA SER A 452 21.49 1.26 28.37
C SER A 452 22.26 1.61 29.62
N GLY A 453 21.56 2.24 30.56
CA GLY A 453 22.01 2.34 31.94
C GLY A 453 22.17 0.99 32.61
N SER A 454 22.89 1.00 33.73
CA SER A 454 22.96 -0.16 34.62
C SER A 454 21.54 -0.60 34.97
N VAL A 455 21.29 -1.91 35.02
CA VAL A 455 19.94 -2.48 35.21
C VAL A 455 19.33 -2.00 36.53
N ASN A 456 18.61 -0.88 36.47
CA ASN A 456 17.81 -0.33 37.55
C ASN A 456 16.35 -0.35 37.10
N SER A 457 15.55 -1.20 37.75
CA SER A 457 14.09 -1.27 37.61
C SER A 457 13.41 -0.07 38.27
N GLY A 458 13.61 1.13 37.72
CA GLY A 458 12.93 2.35 38.13
C GLY A 458 12.21 2.97 36.94
N VAL A 459 10.88 2.94 36.94
CA VAL A 459 10.06 3.67 35.97
C VAL A 459 10.20 5.16 36.30
N THR A 460 10.96 5.91 35.51
CA THR A 460 10.88 7.38 35.51
C THR A 460 9.63 7.78 34.74
N ALA A 461 8.69 8.39 35.46
CA ALA A 461 7.52 8.98 34.86
C ALA A 461 7.87 10.39 34.39
N ASP A 462 7.89 10.60 33.08
CA ASP A 462 7.92 11.94 32.50
C ASP A 462 6.77 12.77 33.08
N GLN A 463 7.10 13.91 33.69
CA GLN A 463 6.11 14.86 34.16
C GLN A 463 5.48 15.58 32.96
N PHE A 464 4.31 15.11 32.53
CA PHE A 464 3.47 15.84 31.60
C PHE A 464 2.90 17.07 32.32
N VAL A 465 3.25 18.27 31.84
CA VAL A 465 2.51 19.48 32.17
C VAL A 465 1.14 19.37 31.51
N VAL A 466 0.18 18.83 32.26
CA VAL A 466 -1.19 18.65 31.76
C VAL A 466 -1.91 20.00 31.78
N PHE A 467 -2.25 20.52 30.60
CA PHE A 467 -3.19 21.63 30.49
C PHE A 467 -4.54 21.23 31.10
N GLU A 468 -5.00 21.97 32.12
CA GLU A 468 -6.26 21.71 32.84
C GLU A 468 -7.47 21.65 31.88
N GLU A 469 -7.43 22.43 30.79
CA GLU A 469 -8.44 22.47 29.73
C GLU A 469 -8.44 21.18 28.86
N LEU A 470 -7.26 20.64 28.54
CA LEU A 470 -7.11 19.39 27.79
C LEU A 470 -7.61 18.19 28.59
N LEU A 471 -7.29 18.12 29.89
CA LEU A 471 -7.74 17.03 30.75
C LEU A 471 -9.26 17.07 30.95
N LYS A 472 -9.84 18.27 31.09
CA LYS A 472 -11.30 18.45 31.13
C LYS A 472 -11.96 17.98 29.83
N ALA A 473 -11.37 18.30 28.67
CA ALA A 473 -11.89 17.88 27.37
C ALA A 473 -11.78 16.36 27.17
N ARG A 474 -10.65 15.73 27.54
CA ARG A 474 -10.49 14.27 27.52
C ARG A 474 -11.52 13.58 28.41
N LYS A 475 -11.69 14.08 29.64
CA LYS A 475 -12.73 13.57 30.55
C LYS A 475 -14.13 13.70 29.95
N GLY A 476 -14.45 14.86 29.39
CA GLY A 476 -15.74 15.09 28.72
C GLY A 476 -15.98 14.14 27.55
N SER A 477 -14.96 13.87 26.74
CA SER A 477 -15.03 12.93 25.61
C SER A 477 -15.29 11.50 26.09
N VAL A 478 -14.59 11.03 27.12
CA VAL A 478 -14.79 9.67 27.66
C VAL A 478 -16.16 9.52 28.32
N GLU A 479 -16.61 10.53 29.07
CA GLU A 479 -17.97 10.56 29.65
C GLU A 479 -19.04 10.52 28.55
N ALA A 480 -18.86 11.30 27.50
CA ALA A 480 -19.78 11.32 26.36
C ALA A 480 -19.83 9.98 25.64
N GLU A 481 -18.68 9.35 25.39
CA GLU A 481 -18.60 8.02 24.76
C GLU A 481 -19.33 6.96 25.57
N ALA A 482 -19.16 6.95 26.90
CA ALA A 482 -19.90 6.04 27.78
C ALA A 482 -21.42 6.31 27.75
N LEU A 483 -21.83 7.58 27.69
CA LEU A 483 -23.24 7.97 27.63
C LEU A 483 -23.88 7.62 26.29
N SER A 484 -23.20 7.87 25.17
CA SER A 484 -23.64 7.48 23.82
C SER A 484 -23.71 5.96 23.69
N GLY A 485 -22.71 5.23 24.19
CA GLY A 485 -22.74 3.76 24.22
C GLY A 485 -23.90 3.21 25.04
N LEU A 486 -24.17 3.76 26.22
CA LEU A 486 -25.33 3.40 27.04
C LEU A 486 -26.65 3.75 26.34
N GLY A 487 -26.70 4.88 25.64
CA GLY A 487 -27.84 5.29 24.82
C GLY A 487 -28.13 4.29 23.70
N GLY A 488 -27.09 3.78 23.03
CA GLY A 488 -27.20 2.71 22.04
C GLY A 488 -27.81 1.44 22.61
N ILE A 489 -27.33 0.98 23.78
CA ILE A 489 -27.89 -0.20 24.46
C ILE A 489 -29.38 0.02 24.79
N TYR A 490 -29.75 1.21 25.27
CA TYR A 490 -31.17 1.51 25.51
C TYR A 490 -32.01 1.53 24.23
N LYS A 491 -31.45 2.02 23.13
CA LYS A 491 -32.10 2.01 21.82
C LYS A 491 -32.37 0.58 21.36
N ASP A 492 -31.38 -0.31 21.48
CA ASP A 492 -31.49 -1.73 21.14
C ASP A 492 -32.52 -2.46 22.01
N MET A 493 -32.68 -2.04 23.26
CA MET A 493 -33.72 -2.54 24.18
C MET A 493 -35.12 -1.94 23.92
N GLY A 494 -35.27 -1.04 22.94
CA GLY A 494 -36.53 -0.35 22.63
C GLY A 494 -36.90 0.75 23.63
N LEU A 495 -35.95 1.25 24.43
CA LEU A 495 -36.15 2.31 25.43
C LEU A 495 -35.80 3.68 24.86
N ASP A 496 -36.50 4.11 23.81
CA ASP A 496 -36.20 5.31 23.03
C ASP A 496 -36.07 6.59 23.87
N GLN A 497 -36.95 6.79 24.84
CA GLN A 497 -36.93 7.98 25.70
C GLN A 497 -35.67 8.05 26.57
N ARG A 498 -35.21 6.90 27.09
CA ARG A 498 -33.99 6.83 27.90
C ARG A 498 -32.75 6.98 27.03
N ALA A 499 -32.78 6.41 25.82
CA ALA A 499 -31.73 6.60 24.83
C ALA A 499 -31.56 8.08 24.48
N ALA A 500 -32.67 8.77 24.18
CA ALA A 500 -32.67 10.21 23.88
C ALA A 500 -32.18 11.06 25.06
N GLN A 501 -32.53 10.70 26.30
CA GLN A 501 -32.04 11.40 27.49
C GLN A 501 -30.52 11.25 27.64
N ARG A 502 -29.97 10.03 27.48
CA ARG A 502 -28.51 9.81 27.55
C ARG A 502 -27.77 10.51 26.42
N ALA A 503 -28.36 10.53 25.23
CA ALA A 503 -27.81 11.29 24.10
C ALA A 503 -27.75 12.80 24.38
N LEU A 504 -28.77 13.39 25.01
CA LEU A 504 -28.74 14.80 25.42
C LEU A 504 -27.65 15.09 26.46
N GLU A 505 -27.46 14.19 27.42
CA GLU A 505 -26.37 14.30 28.40
C GLU A 505 -24.99 14.21 27.72
N ALA A 506 -24.82 13.32 26.73
CA ALA A 506 -23.60 13.20 25.95
C ALA A 506 -23.32 14.48 25.15
N LEU A 507 -24.32 15.03 24.45
CA LEU A 507 -24.21 16.29 23.69
C LEU A 507 -23.73 17.45 24.58
N ALA A 508 -24.27 17.57 25.79
CA ALA A 508 -23.86 18.60 26.75
C ALA A 508 -22.38 18.50 27.17
N LYS A 509 -21.78 17.30 27.10
CA LYS A 509 -20.35 17.08 27.39
C LYS A 509 -19.45 17.39 26.19
N VAL A 510 -19.96 17.18 24.99
CA VAL A 510 -19.22 17.31 23.73
C VAL A 510 -19.23 18.73 23.18
N ASP A 511 -20.33 19.48 23.31
CA ASP A 511 -20.45 20.83 22.77
C ASP A 511 -19.32 21.79 23.24
N PRO A 512 -18.89 21.81 24.52
CA PRO A 512 -17.76 22.63 24.95
C PRO A 512 -16.43 22.28 24.27
N ILE A 513 -16.22 21.00 23.93
CA ILE A 513 -15.01 20.52 23.25
C ILE A 513 -14.98 21.09 21.82
N ILE A 514 -16.11 21.06 21.13
CA ILE A 514 -16.25 21.60 19.76
C ILE A 514 -16.12 23.13 19.74
N MET A 515 -16.64 23.82 20.76
CA MET A 515 -16.50 25.28 20.88
C MET A 515 -15.03 25.69 21.06
N ASN A 516 -14.26 24.96 21.88
CA ASN A 516 -12.86 25.25 22.16
C ASN A 516 -11.87 24.54 21.21
N ARG A 517 -12.34 24.06 20.05
CA ARG A 517 -11.56 23.25 19.10
C ARG A 517 -10.18 23.78 18.73
N LYS A 518 -9.98 25.09 18.68
CA LYS A 518 -8.67 25.70 18.30
C LYS A 518 -7.55 25.41 19.29
N LYS A 519 -7.89 25.12 20.55
CA LYS A 519 -6.92 24.88 21.64
C LYS A 519 -6.69 23.40 21.93
N LEU A 520 -7.40 22.52 21.22
CA LEU A 520 -7.44 21.09 21.52
C LEU A 520 -6.82 20.29 20.37
N PRO A 521 -6.24 19.10 20.67
CA PRO A 521 -5.73 18.19 19.65
C PRO A 521 -6.82 17.82 18.63
N GLY A 522 -6.43 17.67 17.36
CA GLY A 522 -7.33 17.32 16.26
C GLY A 522 -8.17 16.07 16.58
N ASP A 523 -7.51 14.99 17.00
CA ASP A 523 -8.14 13.69 17.31
C ASP A 523 -9.28 13.80 18.32
N LEU A 524 -9.10 14.64 19.34
CA LEU A 524 -10.11 14.85 20.38
C LEU A 524 -11.31 15.63 19.82
N VAL A 525 -11.05 16.60 18.95
CA VAL A 525 -12.09 17.37 18.27
C VAL A 525 -12.83 16.49 17.27
N GLU A 526 -12.14 15.66 16.49
CA GLU A 526 -12.74 14.69 15.57
C GLU A 526 -13.64 13.70 16.31
N ASN A 527 -13.15 13.13 17.41
CA ASN A 527 -13.95 12.25 18.26
C ASN A 527 -15.16 12.98 18.85
N ALA A 528 -15.01 14.24 19.25
CA ALA A 528 -16.13 15.05 19.73
C ALA A 528 -17.20 15.23 18.66
N PHE A 529 -16.84 15.59 17.42
CA PHE A 529 -17.81 15.63 16.34
C PHE A 529 -18.47 14.27 16.12
N ARG A 530 -17.71 13.17 16.19
CA ARG A 530 -18.24 11.81 16.08
C ARG A 530 -19.32 11.51 17.10
N LEU A 531 -19.00 11.72 18.37
CA LEU A 531 -19.94 11.52 19.47
C LEU A 531 -21.17 12.44 19.37
N LYS A 532 -21.00 13.64 18.79
CA LYS A 532 -22.11 14.56 18.56
C LYS A 532 -23.13 14.00 17.57
N TRP A 533 -22.70 13.64 16.35
CA TRP A 533 -23.66 13.12 15.38
C TRP A 533 -24.20 11.76 15.80
N GLU A 534 -23.41 10.89 16.44
CA GLU A 534 -23.89 9.60 16.98
C GLU A 534 -24.99 9.81 18.02
N SER A 535 -24.84 10.81 18.89
CA SER A 535 -25.87 11.16 19.87
C SER A 535 -27.11 11.77 19.21
N GLU A 536 -26.95 12.53 18.13
CA GLU A 536 -28.08 13.02 17.31
C GLU A 536 -28.82 11.86 16.63
N LEU A 537 -28.11 10.83 16.13
CA LEU A 537 -28.69 9.61 15.58
C LEU A 537 -29.49 8.82 16.62
N LEU A 538 -29.00 8.71 17.85
CA LEU A 538 -29.74 8.05 18.95
C LEU A 538 -31.08 8.73 19.26
N LYS A 539 -31.18 10.04 19.00
CA LYS A 539 -32.42 10.83 19.14
C LYS A 539 -33.34 10.74 17.91
N ASP A 540 -32.94 10.02 16.86
CA ASP A 540 -33.58 10.02 15.54
C ASP A 540 -33.63 11.42 14.88
N ASP A 541 -32.71 12.31 15.27
CA ASP A 541 -32.59 13.67 14.75
C ASP A 541 -31.62 13.69 13.57
N PHE A 542 -32.10 13.17 12.44
CA PHE A 542 -31.30 12.94 11.24
C PHE A 542 -30.87 14.22 10.53
N ASP A 543 -31.69 15.27 10.60
CA ASP A 543 -31.38 16.57 9.99
C ASP A 543 -30.20 17.22 10.72
N SER A 544 -30.21 17.20 12.06
CA SER A 544 -29.10 17.71 12.87
C SER A 544 -27.83 16.88 12.66
N ALA A 545 -27.94 15.55 12.65
CA ALA A 545 -26.80 14.65 12.38
C ALA A 545 -26.16 14.93 11.01
N THR A 546 -26.97 15.14 9.97
CA THR A 546 -26.49 15.50 8.63
C THR A 546 -25.77 16.85 8.64
N ALA A 547 -26.35 17.86 9.31
CA ALA A 547 -25.74 19.18 9.43
C ALA A 547 -24.40 19.14 10.17
N THR A 548 -24.30 18.35 11.25
CA THR A 548 -23.04 18.14 11.99
C THR A 548 -21.98 17.48 11.10
N CYS A 549 -22.33 16.45 10.34
CA CYS A 549 -21.40 15.77 9.42
C CYS A 549 -20.90 16.70 8.30
N LEU A 550 -21.80 17.52 7.72
CA LEU A 550 -21.44 18.49 6.69
C LEU A 550 -20.55 19.61 7.24
N ALA A 551 -20.85 20.09 8.46
CA ALA A 551 -20.00 21.06 9.14
C ALA A 551 -18.61 20.48 9.44
N PHE A 552 -18.54 19.21 9.83
CA PHE A 552 -17.30 18.50 10.05
C PHE A 552 -16.47 18.37 8.75
N ASN A 553 -17.09 17.95 7.64
CA ASN A 553 -16.38 17.82 6.35
C ASN A 553 -15.80 19.15 5.84
N ARG A 554 -16.48 20.28 6.09
CA ARG A 554 -15.95 21.61 5.73
C ARG A 554 -14.74 22.03 6.57
N LEU A 555 -14.60 21.49 7.77
CA LEU A 555 -13.47 21.77 8.66
C LEU A 555 -12.33 20.78 8.46
N TYR A 556 -12.65 19.54 8.07
CA TYR A 556 -11.69 18.44 7.89
C TYR A 556 -12.01 17.66 6.60
N PRO A 557 -11.69 18.20 5.41
CA PRO A 557 -12.04 17.58 4.12
C PRO A 557 -11.35 16.23 3.85
N GLU A 558 -10.16 16.04 4.43
CA GLU A 558 -9.39 14.79 4.34
C GLU A 558 -9.82 13.76 5.40
N SER A 559 -10.67 14.14 6.37
CA SER A 559 -11.13 13.19 7.38
C SER A 559 -12.17 12.23 6.81
N VAL A 560 -11.88 10.94 6.97
CA VAL A 560 -12.69 9.84 6.44
C VAL A 560 -14.00 9.61 7.23
N LEU A 561 -14.19 10.30 8.35
CA LEU A 561 -15.30 10.05 9.26
C LEU A 561 -16.64 10.59 8.75
N ALA A 562 -16.63 11.77 8.09
CA ALA A 562 -17.85 12.45 7.64
C ALA A 562 -18.62 11.61 6.62
N ASP A 563 -17.90 11.10 5.62
CA ASP A 563 -18.43 10.25 4.55
C ASP A 563 -19.04 8.96 5.12
N LYS A 564 -18.30 8.26 5.99
CA LYS A 564 -18.79 7.05 6.67
C LYS A 564 -20.07 7.33 7.47
N ALA A 565 -20.11 8.44 8.21
CA ALA A 565 -21.27 8.80 9.01
C ALA A 565 -22.52 9.05 8.15
N LEU A 566 -22.40 9.85 7.09
CA LEU A 566 -23.50 10.12 6.15
C LEU A 566 -23.98 8.83 5.44
N MET A 567 -23.06 7.94 5.08
CA MET A 567 -23.40 6.63 4.51
C MET A 567 -24.17 5.76 5.50
N THR A 568 -23.76 5.71 6.77
CA THR A 568 -24.51 4.97 7.81
C THR A 568 -25.90 5.56 8.05
N LEU A 569 -26.00 6.89 8.01
CA LEU A 569 -27.26 7.60 8.13
C LEU A 569 -28.22 7.28 6.97
N GLY A 570 -27.74 7.34 5.73
CA GLY A 570 -28.53 6.99 4.55
C GLY A 570 -29.04 5.55 4.61
N ARG A 571 -28.24 4.61 5.12
CA ARG A 571 -28.65 3.20 5.30
C ARG A 571 -29.76 3.07 6.36
N SER A 572 -29.58 3.72 7.52
CA SER A 572 -30.60 3.77 8.58
C SER A 572 -31.94 4.32 8.08
N LEU A 573 -31.92 5.43 7.34
CA LEU A 573 -33.13 6.02 6.75
C LEU A 573 -33.79 5.10 5.71
N THR A 574 -32.98 4.38 4.94
CA THR A 574 -33.48 3.38 3.98
C THR A 574 -34.21 2.24 4.69
N ASP A 575 -33.66 1.75 5.80
CA ASP A 575 -34.23 0.66 6.59
C ASP A 575 -35.50 1.11 7.34
N LYS A 576 -35.62 2.40 7.65
CA LYS A 576 -36.85 3.03 8.18
C LYS A 576 -37.92 3.36 7.13
N GLU A 577 -37.70 2.98 5.86
CA GLU A 577 -38.57 3.30 4.72
C GLU A 577 -38.72 4.82 4.44
N GLU A 578 -37.86 5.67 5.00
CA GLU A 578 -37.83 7.11 4.74
C GLU A 578 -37.02 7.40 3.46
N PHE A 579 -37.49 6.88 2.32
CA PHE A 579 -36.72 6.82 1.07
C PHE A 579 -36.30 8.20 0.54
N GLU A 580 -37.14 9.23 0.63
CA GLU A 580 -36.80 10.58 0.14
C GLU A 580 -35.63 11.18 0.92
N LYS A 581 -35.71 11.16 2.26
CA LYS A 581 -34.63 11.64 3.11
C LYS A 581 -33.36 10.83 2.93
N ALA A 582 -33.47 9.52 2.74
CA ALA A 582 -32.31 8.66 2.46
C ALA A 582 -31.61 9.09 1.16
N VAL A 583 -32.37 9.36 0.10
CA VAL A 583 -31.82 9.86 -1.18
C VAL A 583 -31.15 11.21 -0.99
N ASP A 584 -31.76 12.14 -0.26
CA ASP A 584 -31.18 13.45 0.02
C ASP A 584 -29.85 13.33 0.78
N VAL A 585 -29.77 12.49 1.80
CA VAL A 585 -28.52 12.25 2.56
C VAL A 585 -27.44 11.65 1.66
N TYR A 586 -27.77 10.66 0.83
CA TYR A 586 -26.78 10.11 -0.11
C TYR A 586 -26.35 11.13 -1.17
N GLN A 587 -27.23 12.04 -1.59
CA GLN A 587 -26.83 13.15 -2.48
C GLN A 587 -25.86 14.11 -1.78
N ARG A 588 -26.04 14.37 -0.48
CA ARG A 588 -25.06 15.16 0.30
C ARG A 588 -23.67 14.52 0.35
N VAL A 589 -23.57 13.19 0.31
CA VAL A 589 -22.27 12.50 0.19
C VAL A 589 -21.58 12.85 -1.13
N LEU A 590 -22.35 12.98 -2.23
CA LEU A 590 -21.78 13.33 -3.53
C LEU A 590 -21.34 14.79 -3.64
N GLU A 591 -21.85 15.66 -2.76
CA GLU A 591 -21.49 17.09 -2.69
C GLU A 591 -20.22 17.35 -1.86
N LEU A 592 -19.63 16.34 -1.24
CA LEU A 592 -18.40 16.49 -0.46
C LEU A 592 -17.20 16.76 -1.40
N GLU A 593 -16.13 17.38 -0.87
CA GLU A 593 -14.93 17.67 -1.66
C GLU A 593 -14.16 16.40 -2.06
N ASN A 594 -14.06 15.39 -1.17
CA ASN A 594 -13.36 14.12 -1.43
C ASN A 594 -14.13 12.87 -0.95
N PRO A 595 -15.33 12.58 -1.47
CA PRO A 595 -16.15 11.48 -0.97
C PRO A 595 -15.57 10.12 -1.35
N ILE A 596 -15.00 9.39 -0.39
CA ILE A 596 -14.45 8.05 -0.63
C ILE A 596 -15.55 7.10 -1.13
N SER A 597 -16.75 7.24 -0.55
CA SER A 597 -17.91 6.41 -0.80
C SER A 597 -18.80 6.94 -1.93
N ALA A 598 -18.35 7.89 -2.78
CA ALA A 598 -19.21 8.48 -3.81
C ALA A 598 -19.87 7.44 -4.75
N ALA A 599 -19.09 6.46 -5.21
CA ALA A 599 -19.59 5.39 -6.05
C ALA A 599 -20.60 4.51 -5.30
N GLU A 600 -20.35 4.23 -4.02
CA GLU A 600 -21.30 3.52 -3.17
C GLU A 600 -22.57 4.36 -2.99
N ALA A 601 -22.47 5.64 -2.63
CA ALA A 601 -23.61 6.53 -2.41
C ALA A 601 -24.51 6.59 -3.66
N GLN A 602 -23.91 6.76 -4.85
CA GLN A 602 -24.65 6.79 -6.11
C GLN A 602 -25.36 5.44 -6.38
N PHE A 603 -24.70 4.32 -6.08
CA PHE A 603 -25.33 2.99 -6.16
C PHE A 603 -26.48 2.82 -5.16
N ARG A 604 -26.28 3.25 -3.90
CA ARG A 604 -27.29 3.19 -2.85
C ARG A 604 -28.51 4.04 -3.18
N ILE A 605 -28.34 5.21 -3.81
CA ILE A 605 -29.47 6.00 -4.34
C ILE A 605 -30.29 5.16 -5.32
N GLY A 606 -29.65 4.39 -6.21
CA GLY A 606 -30.35 3.45 -7.08
C GLY A 606 -31.13 2.39 -6.30
N GLU A 607 -30.51 1.78 -5.29
CA GLU A 607 -31.17 0.78 -4.44
C GLU A 607 -32.34 1.36 -3.63
N THR A 608 -32.21 2.55 -3.05
CA THR A 608 -33.29 3.19 -2.29
C THR A 608 -34.47 3.56 -3.19
N LEU A 609 -34.20 4.11 -4.38
CA LEU A 609 -35.23 4.40 -5.37
C LEU A 609 -35.91 3.12 -5.87
N GLN A 610 -35.16 2.02 -6.02
CA GLN A 610 -35.71 0.72 -6.37
C GLN A 610 -36.63 0.19 -5.25
N LYS A 611 -36.19 0.26 -3.98
CA LYS A 611 -37.02 -0.13 -2.83
C LYS A 611 -38.28 0.72 -2.74
N ARG A 612 -38.17 2.04 -2.94
CA ARG A 612 -39.30 2.98 -3.00
C ARG A 612 -40.30 2.58 -4.09
N ALA A 613 -39.81 2.24 -5.28
CA ALA A 613 -40.65 1.79 -6.39
C ALA A 613 -41.42 0.52 -6.02
N ILE A 614 -40.73 -0.49 -5.46
CA ILE A 614 -41.34 -1.75 -5.01
C ILE A 614 -42.41 -1.49 -3.95
N ASP A 615 -42.05 -0.76 -2.89
CA ASP A 615 -42.96 -0.43 -1.78
C ASP A 615 -44.21 0.33 -2.27
N SER A 616 -44.03 1.31 -3.16
CA SER A 616 -45.14 2.08 -3.73
C SER A 616 -46.13 1.20 -4.51
N VAL A 617 -45.62 0.19 -5.24
CA VAL A 617 -46.44 -0.75 -6.02
C VAL A 617 -47.12 -1.76 -5.09
N GLU A 618 -46.41 -2.26 -4.07
CA GLU A 618 -46.98 -3.21 -3.10
C GLU A 618 -48.10 -2.58 -2.26
N LYS A 619 -47.91 -1.33 -1.79
CA LYS A 619 -48.95 -0.55 -1.11
C LYS A 619 -50.15 -0.26 -2.04
N ALA A 620 -49.93 -0.08 -3.35
CA ALA A 620 -51.00 0.11 -4.32
C ALA A 620 -51.79 -1.17 -4.63
N ASP A 621 -51.12 -2.34 -4.62
CA ASP A 621 -51.71 -3.66 -4.87
C ASP A 621 -52.49 -4.24 -3.68
N ALA A 622 -52.32 -3.70 -2.46
CA ALA A 622 -53.05 -4.11 -1.25
C ALA A 622 -54.59 -4.07 -1.40
N HIS A 623 -55.13 -3.40 -2.43
CA HIS A 623 -56.55 -3.39 -2.77
C HIS A 623 -57.02 -4.61 -3.60
N ASN A 624 -56.17 -5.61 -3.85
CA ASN A 624 -56.50 -6.92 -4.44
C ASN A 624 -57.31 -6.86 -5.76
N SER A 625 -57.07 -5.82 -6.56
CA SER A 625 -57.63 -5.68 -7.91
C SER A 625 -56.78 -6.46 -8.90
N LYS A 626 -57.40 -7.28 -9.75
CA LYS A 626 -56.73 -7.98 -10.88
C LYS A 626 -55.97 -7.04 -11.83
N TRP A 627 -56.28 -5.74 -11.78
CA TRP A 627 -55.71 -4.69 -12.63
C TRP A 627 -55.05 -3.55 -11.81
N GLY A 628 -54.77 -3.74 -10.52
CA GLY A 628 -54.23 -2.69 -9.65
C GLY A 628 -55.16 -1.47 -9.53
N LYS A 629 -54.66 -0.38 -8.92
CA LYS A 629 -55.42 0.88 -8.74
C LYS A 629 -55.53 1.72 -10.04
N ALA A 630 -54.71 1.42 -11.05
CA ALA A 630 -54.58 2.19 -12.30
C ALA A 630 -54.88 1.40 -13.59
N GLY A 631 -55.35 0.15 -13.51
CA GLY A 631 -55.59 -0.69 -14.69
C GLY A 631 -54.35 -1.44 -15.21
N LEU A 632 -53.19 -1.31 -14.56
CA LEU A 632 -51.94 -1.97 -14.93
C LEU A 632 -51.69 -3.23 -14.10
N THR A 633 -51.01 -4.21 -14.70
CA THR A 633 -50.46 -5.34 -13.93
C THR A 633 -49.33 -4.89 -13.01
N LYS A 634 -49.11 -5.60 -11.90
CA LYS A 634 -48.02 -5.36 -10.95
C LYS A 634 -46.65 -5.22 -11.64
N ALA A 635 -46.37 -6.08 -12.61
CA ALA A 635 -45.12 -6.05 -13.37
C ALA A 635 -44.96 -4.75 -14.17
N THR A 636 -46.00 -4.31 -14.89
CA THR A 636 -45.96 -3.06 -15.66
C THR A 636 -45.92 -1.82 -14.77
N ALA A 637 -46.61 -1.84 -13.63
CA ALA A 637 -46.56 -0.76 -12.65
C ALA A 637 -45.16 -0.60 -12.05
N LEU A 638 -44.51 -1.71 -11.69
CA LEU A 638 -43.14 -1.73 -11.19
C LEU A 638 -42.15 -1.23 -12.26
N GLN A 639 -42.30 -1.68 -13.51
CA GLN A 639 -41.48 -1.22 -14.62
C GLN A 639 -41.49 0.32 -14.76
N ASN A 640 -42.68 0.93 -14.72
CA ASN A 640 -42.81 2.39 -14.83
C ASN A 640 -42.20 3.11 -13.61
N ALA A 641 -42.37 2.55 -12.42
CA ALA A 641 -41.84 3.13 -11.18
C ALA A 641 -40.31 3.00 -11.06
N MET A 642 -39.67 2.05 -11.77
CA MET A 642 -38.23 1.81 -11.72
C MET A 642 -37.37 2.81 -12.50
N GLY A 643 -37.96 3.68 -13.34
CA GLY A 643 -37.22 4.63 -14.19
C GLY A 643 -36.15 5.48 -13.45
N PRO A 644 -36.48 6.13 -12.31
CA PRO A 644 -35.50 6.87 -11.52
C PRO A 644 -34.35 6.00 -10.99
N ALA A 645 -34.64 4.77 -10.57
CA ALA A 645 -33.63 3.83 -10.06
C ALA A 645 -32.65 3.40 -11.16
N VAL A 646 -33.16 3.07 -12.36
CA VAL A 646 -32.33 2.72 -13.53
C VAL A 646 -31.42 3.88 -13.94
N THR A 647 -31.93 5.11 -13.87
CA THR A 647 -31.14 6.31 -14.17
C THR A 647 -30.02 6.51 -13.13
N ALA A 648 -30.30 6.28 -11.85
CA ALA A 648 -29.30 6.35 -10.79
C ALA A 648 -28.21 5.28 -10.94
N PHE A 649 -28.57 4.03 -11.25
CA PHE A 649 -27.60 2.97 -11.53
C PHE A 649 -26.77 3.26 -12.78
N ARG A 650 -27.37 3.85 -13.81
CA ARG A 650 -26.64 4.28 -15.02
C ARG A 650 -25.56 5.31 -14.69
N ARG A 651 -25.89 6.29 -13.86
CA ARG A 651 -24.91 7.28 -13.39
C ARG A 651 -23.76 6.63 -12.63
N THR A 652 -24.00 5.58 -11.83
CA THR A 652 -22.94 4.90 -11.08
C THR A 652 -21.81 4.43 -11.98
N TYR A 653 -22.09 3.67 -13.04
CA TYR A 653 -21.03 3.12 -13.91
C TYR A 653 -20.49 4.13 -14.92
N GLN A 654 -21.24 5.17 -15.26
CA GLN A 654 -20.77 6.26 -16.13
C GLN A 654 -19.82 7.21 -15.41
N SER A 655 -20.11 7.52 -14.14
CA SER A 655 -19.32 8.47 -13.35
C SER A 655 -18.17 7.79 -12.60
N TYR A 656 -18.30 6.50 -12.26
CA TYR A 656 -17.33 5.77 -11.45
C TYR A 656 -16.96 4.40 -12.04
N PRO A 657 -16.44 4.32 -13.28
CA PRO A 657 -16.20 3.05 -13.96
C PRO A 657 -15.20 2.14 -13.24
N GLU A 658 -14.29 2.69 -12.44
CA GLU A 658 -13.28 1.90 -11.72
C GLU A 658 -13.80 1.30 -10.40
N SER A 659 -15.04 1.60 -10.01
CA SER A 659 -15.61 1.12 -8.76
C SER A 659 -16.18 -0.29 -8.89
N SER A 660 -16.04 -1.11 -7.83
CA SER A 660 -16.73 -2.40 -7.72
C SER A 660 -18.26 -2.27 -7.83
N TYR A 661 -18.82 -1.13 -7.42
CA TYR A 661 -20.25 -0.85 -7.51
C TYR A 661 -20.73 -0.54 -8.93
N ALA A 662 -19.84 -0.12 -9.84
CA ALA A 662 -20.21 0.18 -11.21
C ALA A 662 -20.64 -1.08 -11.97
N ALA A 663 -19.87 -2.16 -11.78
CA ALA A 663 -20.22 -3.46 -12.31
C ALA A 663 -21.60 -3.91 -11.78
N GLU A 664 -21.82 -3.87 -10.46
CA GLU A 664 -23.11 -4.28 -9.88
C GLU A 664 -24.28 -3.42 -10.40
N ALA A 665 -24.10 -2.10 -10.49
CA ALA A 665 -25.08 -1.17 -11.04
C ALA A 665 -25.46 -1.54 -12.49
N LEU A 666 -24.47 -1.82 -13.32
CA LEU A 666 -24.67 -2.26 -14.70
C LEU A 666 -25.46 -3.57 -14.75
N GLY A 667 -25.15 -4.54 -13.87
CA GLY A 667 -25.93 -5.78 -13.72
C GLY A 667 -27.39 -5.54 -13.31
N ARG A 668 -27.67 -4.55 -12.45
CA ARG A 668 -29.05 -4.15 -12.09
C ARG A 668 -29.81 -3.60 -13.30
N VAL A 669 -29.14 -2.78 -14.12
CA VAL A 669 -29.71 -2.21 -15.34
C VAL A 669 -29.97 -3.29 -16.40
N VAL A 670 -29.02 -4.21 -16.61
CA VAL A 670 -29.18 -5.36 -17.51
C VAL A 670 -30.41 -6.18 -17.10
N ARG A 671 -30.55 -6.51 -15.81
CA ARG A 671 -31.70 -7.26 -15.31
C ARG A 671 -33.02 -6.56 -15.62
N HIS A 672 -33.08 -5.24 -15.42
CA HIS A 672 -34.25 -4.45 -15.79
C HIS A 672 -34.56 -4.53 -17.29
N TYR A 673 -33.56 -4.47 -18.17
CA TYR A 673 -33.81 -4.61 -19.62
C TYR A 673 -34.24 -6.01 -20.04
N VAL A 674 -33.73 -7.05 -19.38
CA VAL A 674 -34.19 -8.43 -19.60
C VAL A 674 -35.64 -8.61 -19.14
N ASP A 675 -35.99 -8.07 -17.97
CA ASP A 675 -37.35 -8.15 -17.40
C ASP A 675 -38.37 -7.35 -18.23
N THR A 676 -37.92 -6.29 -18.90
CA THR A 676 -38.74 -5.46 -19.80
C THR A 676 -38.76 -5.94 -21.26
N GLU A 677 -38.16 -7.10 -21.53
CA GLU A 677 -38.06 -7.72 -22.85
C GLU A 677 -37.33 -6.86 -23.92
N ALA A 678 -36.55 -5.88 -23.48
CA ALA A 678 -35.69 -5.07 -24.33
C ALA A 678 -34.37 -5.81 -24.65
N PHE A 679 -34.48 -6.97 -25.31
CA PHE A 679 -33.37 -7.91 -25.48
C PHE A 679 -32.16 -7.35 -26.24
N ALA A 680 -32.37 -6.51 -27.26
CA ALA A 680 -31.27 -5.88 -28.00
C ALA A 680 -30.41 -4.97 -27.10
N GLN A 681 -31.06 -4.10 -26.31
CA GLN A 681 -30.37 -3.20 -25.38
C GLN A 681 -29.69 -3.99 -24.25
N ALA A 682 -30.31 -5.09 -23.80
CA ALA A 682 -29.70 -5.98 -22.82
C ALA A 682 -28.44 -6.66 -23.38
N ALA A 683 -28.45 -7.11 -24.63
CA ALA A 683 -27.29 -7.74 -25.27
C ALA A 683 -26.10 -6.78 -25.42
N ASP A 684 -26.34 -5.54 -25.86
CA ASP A 684 -25.30 -4.51 -25.97
C ASP A 684 -24.67 -4.19 -24.60
N LEU A 685 -25.49 -4.04 -23.56
CA LEU A 685 -25.00 -3.79 -22.21
C LEU A 685 -24.24 -4.98 -21.63
N LEU A 686 -24.70 -6.20 -21.91
CA LEU A 686 -23.98 -7.42 -21.51
C LEU A 686 -22.60 -7.48 -22.17
N GLU A 687 -22.46 -7.09 -23.43
CA GLU A 687 -21.15 -7.02 -24.07
C GLU A 687 -20.22 -6.03 -23.37
N ASN A 688 -20.73 -4.83 -23.05
CA ASN A 688 -19.97 -3.83 -22.29
C ASN A 688 -19.54 -4.35 -20.90
N VAL A 689 -20.40 -5.10 -20.19
CA VAL A 689 -20.04 -5.70 -18.88
C VAL A 689 -18.77 -6.54 -18.99
N PHE A 690 -18.64 -7.38 -20.02
CA PHE A 690 -17.50 -8.28 -20.14
C PHE A 690 -16.23 -7.61 -20.68
N ASN A 691 -16.38 -6.51 -21.43
CA ASN A 691 -15.25 -5.73 -21.93
C ASN A 691 -14.68 -4.83 -20.83
N ASP A 692 -15.55 -4.13 -20.10
CA ASP A 692 -15.14 -3.13 -19.11
C ASP A 692 -14.87 -3.74 -17.73
N TYR A 693 -15.54 -4.86 -17.39
CA TYR A 693 -15.46 -5.49 -16.07
C TYR A 693 -15.17 -7.00 -16.18
N PRO A 694 -14.00 -7.41 -16.68
CA PRO A 694 -13.70 -8.82 -16.97
C PRO A 694 -13.68 -9.73 -15.73
N ASP A 695 -13.55 -9.17 -14.52
CA ASP A 695 -13.38 -9.90 -13.26
C ASP A 695 -14.48 -9.64 -12.21
N ALA A 696 -15.61 -9.05 -12.62
CA ALA A 696 -16.73 -8.81 -11.72
C ALA A 696 -17.30 -10.13 -11.14
N ALA A 697 -17.75 -10.07 -9.88
CA ALA A 697 -18.18 -11.26 -9.13
C ALA A 697 -19.45 -11.93 -9.69
N PHE A 698 -20.31 -11.17 -10.38
CA PHE A 698 -21.61 -11.61 -10.88
C PHE A 698 -21.58 -11.97 -12.38
N LEU A 699 -20.40 -12.08 -12.99
CA LEU A 699 -20.25 -12.41 -14.41
C LEU A 699 -20.81 -13.79 -14.76
N ASP A 700 -20.80 -14.73 -13.83
CA ASP A 700 -21.44 -16.03 -14.00
C ASP A 700 -22.96 -15.90 -14.22
N GLU A 701 -23.64 -15.07 -13.41
CA GLU A 701 -25.05 -14.72 -13.63
C GLU A 701 -25.26 -14.00 -14.96
N MET A 702 -24.38 -13.07 -15.33
CA MET A 702 -24.48 -12.33 -16.59
C MET A 702 -24.30 -13.22 -17.82
N LEU A 703 -23.41 -14.21 -17.79
CA LEU A 703 -23.27 -15.19 -18.87
C LEU A 703 -24.56 -16.01 -19.05
N LEU A 704 -25.22 -16.38 -17.95
CA LEU A 704 -26.50 -17.09 -18.00
C LEU A 704 -27.61 -16.19 -18.56
N LEU A 705 -27.69 -14.93 -18.12
CA LEU A 705 -28.64 -13.95 -18.65
C LEU A 705 -28.40 -13.71 -20.14
N TRP A 706 -27.14 -13.57 -20.57
CA TRP A 706 -26.79 -13.40 -21.97
C TRP A 706 -27.21 -14.60 -22.82
N ALA A 707 -26.99 -15.82 -22.33
CA ALA A 707 -27.48 -17.01 -23.01
C ALA A 707 -29.00 -17.01 -23.16
N ASN A 708 -29.74 -16.59 -22.14
CA ASN A 708 -31.20 -16.49 -22.20
C ASN A 708 -31.68 -15.42 -23.19
N VAL A 709 -31.00 -14.26 -23.21
CA VAL A 709 -31.28 -13.16 -24.15
C VAL A 709 -31.01 -13.62 -25.58
N GLY A 710 -29.86 -14.25 -25.85
CA GLY A 710 -29.50 -14.80 -27.16
C GLY A 710 -30.52 -15.82 -27.65
N TYR A 711 -30.93 -16.75 -26.77
CA TYR A 711 -31.98 -17.72 -27.09
C TYR A 711 -33.32 -17.05 -27.45
N ARG A 712 -33.75 -16.04 -26.68
CA ARG A 712 -34.98 -15.29 -26.97
C ARG A 712 -34.89 -14.44 -28.25
N MET A 713 -33.68 -14.02 -28.62
CA MET A 713 -33.41 -13.33 -29.89
C MET A 713 -33.28 -14.29 -31.09
N GLY A 714 -33.32 -15.62 -30.86
CA GLY A 714 -33.17 -16.64 -31.89
C GLY A 714 -31.72 -16.96 -32.27
N ASP A 715 -30.74 -16.41 -31.55
CA ASP A 715 -29.31 -16.66 -31.77
C ASP A 715 -28.83 -17.79 -30.83
N ASN A 716 -29.10 -19.02 -31.27
CA ASN A 716 -28.76 -20.23 -30.51
C ASN A 716 -27.24 -20.48 -30.43
N GLU A 717 -26.47 -19.99 -31.40
CA GLU A 717 -25.01 -20.20 -31.41
C GLU A 717 -24.31 -19.32 -30.38
N THR A 718 -24.69 -18.04 -30.26
CA THR A 718 -24.19 -17.23 -29.14
C THR A 718 -24.65 -17.77 -27.80
N ALA A 719 -25.91 -18.21 -27.68
CA ALA A 719 -26.41 -18.81 -26.45
C ALA A 719 -25.57 -20.03 -26.01
N LYS A 720 -25.30 -20.99 -26.92
CA LYS A 720 -24.42 -22.15 -26.65
C LYS A 720 -23.00 -21.71 -26.27
N GLY A 721 -22.43 -20.74 -26.99
CA GLY A 721 -21.10 -20.21 -26.73
C GLY A 721 -20.96 -19.63 -25.31
N LYS A 722 -21.91 -18.81 -24.87
CA LYS A 722 -21.90 -18.21 -23.53
C LYS A 722 -22.13 -19.24 -22.42
N LEU A 723 -23.00 -20.23 -22.63
CA LEU A 723 -23.20 -21.34 -21.68
C LEU A 723 -21.93 -22.19 -21.51
N ARG A 724 -21.24 -22.50 -22.61
CA ARG A 724 -19.94 -23.21 -22.56
C ARG A 724 -18.90 -22.40 -21.81
N LYS A 725 -18.82 -21.09 -22.06
CA LYS A 725 -17.93 -20.18 -21.35
C LYS A 725 -18.22 -20.17 -19.85
N LEU A 726 -19.48 -20.12 -19.44
CA LEU A 726 -19.88 -20.18 -18.03
C LEU A 726 -19.40 -21.47 -17.35
N ILE A 727 -19.58 -22.61 -18.02
CA ILE A 727 -19.16 -23.92 -17.49
C ILE A 727 -17.63 -24.01 -17.37
N PHE A 728 -16.89 -23.41 -18.30
CA PHE A 728 -15.44 -23.48 -18.35
C PHE A 728 -14.76 -22.48 -17.38
N ASP A 729 -15.19 -21.22 -17.37
CA ASP A 729 -14.55 -20.15 -16.59
C ASP A 729 -15.00 -20.16 -15.12
N TYR A 730 -16.23 -20.61 -14.84
CA TYR A 730 -16.85 -20.55 -13.50
C TYR A 730 -17.41 -21.91 -13.04
N PRO A 731 -16.57 -22.95 -12.91
CA PRO A 731 -17.03 -24.34 -12.66
C PRO A 731 -17.72 -24.54 -11.30
N THR A 732 -17.52 -23.64 -10.34
CA THR A 732 -18.09 -23.68 -8.98
C THR A 732 -19.37 -22.86 -8.85
N SER A 733 -19.81 -22.16 -9.89
CA SER A 733 -20.99 -21.29 -9.83
C SER A 733 -22.28 -22.10 -9.61
N LYS A 734 -23.21 -21.52 -8.84
CA LYS A 734 -24.57 -22.02 -8.65
C LYS A 734 -25.35 -22.18 -9.97
N HIS A 735 -24.94 -21.48 -11.02
CA HIS A 735 -25.59 -21.46 -12.33
C HIS A 735 -25.12 -22.56 -13.29
N VAL A 736 -24.06 -23.32 -12.95
CA VAL A 736 -23.48 -24.34 -13.85
C VAL A 736 -24.45 -25.49 -14.13
N THR A 737 -25.21 -25.91 -13.13
CA THR A 737 -26.19 -27.00 -13.28
C THR A 737 -27.31 -26.61 -14.25
N GLU A 738 -27.83 -25.39 -14.11
CA GLU A 738 -28.82 -24.82 -15.02
C GLU A 738 -28.24 -24.64 -16.42
N ALA A 739 -27.01 -24.12 -16.52
CA ALA A 739 -26.34 -23.90 -17.79
C ALA A 739 -26.10 -25.21 -18.55
N ARG A 740 -25.68 -26.28 -17.88
CA ARG A 740 -25.53 -27.63 -18.48
C ARG A 740 -26.86 -28.16 -19.01
N LYS A 741 -27.94 -27.99 -18.25
CA LYS A 741 -29.28 -28.43 -18.66
C LYS A 741 -29.75 -27.67 -19.90
N LYS A 742 -29.58 -26.34 -19.92
CA LYS A 742 -29.93 -25.49 -21.06
C LYS A 742 -29.07 -25.80 -22.28
N LEU A 743 -27.77 -25.98 -22.10
CA LEU A 743 -26.86 -26.34 -23.19
C LEU A 743 -27.25 -27.68 -23.83
N ALA A 744 -27.54 -28.71 -23.02
CA ALA A 744 -27.98 -30.00 -23.51
C ALA A 744 -29.32 -29.92 -24.28
N GLY A 745 -30.25 -29.06 -23.85
CA GLY A 745 -31.50 -28.80 -24.58
C GLY A 745 -31.25 -28.14 -25.95
N LEU A 746 -30.41 -27.11 -26.00
CA LEU A 746 -30.07 -26.40 -27.24
C LEU A 746 -29.27 -27.25 -28.23
N GLU A 747 -28.45 -28.18 -27.72
CA GLU A 747 -27.71 -29.14 -28.55
C GLU A 747 -28.63 -30.24 -29.10
N ALA A 748 -29.69 -30.62 -28.37
CA ALA A 748 -30.70 -31.57 -28.84
C ALA A 748 -31.62 -30.96 -29.92
N GLU A 749 -32.00 -29.68 -29.79
CA GLU A 749 -32.85 -28.97 -30.77
C GLU A 749 -32.14 -28.65 -32.09
N GLY A 750 -30.80 -28.55 -32.09
CA GLY A 750 -30.01 -28.29 -33.30
C GLY A 750 -29.48 -29.54 -34.01
N GLY A 751 -29.87 -30.73 -33.55
CA GLY A 751 -29.44 -32.04 -34.08
C GLY A 751 -30.49 -32.76 -34.94
N GLU A 752 -31.66 -32.15 -35.18
CA GLU A 752 -32.65 -32.53 -36.20
C GLU A 752 -32.49 -31.65 -37.44
#